data_AF-A0A8J3FM58-F1
#
_entry.id   AF-A0A8J3FM58-F1
#
_cell.length_a   1.000
_cell.length_b   1.000
_cell.length_c   1.000
_cell.angle_alpha   90.00
_cell.angle_beta   90.00
_cell.angle_gamma   90.00
#
_symmetry.space_group_name_H-M   'P 1'
#
loop_
_entity.id
_entity.type
_entity.pdbx_description
1 polymer ?
#
loop_
_entity_poly.entity_id
_entity_poly.type
_entity_poly.pdbx_seq_one_letter_code
_entity_poly.pdbx_strand_id
1 'polypeptide(L)'
;MSKRRFSRAGRLLVAAALTVTSTAAVVAITESPALANEYYNSIHEADAANKDWMSRVPGDKSIAALSVPGTHETLALCGYYEVSNFCDPVSTDISKTQQDFGFGRPTLRKQLDGGIRSIDIRVRVSKDSNGLSFTIHHAVYYQQANFDDVLLELRDFLSAHPREAVLLNLKYECENSGPSTCHDADGYESDAWRLKVLRGYLEGKRYTGDGDESHPATDYGDLFWGPSVTGTKDAPTPKLGDIRGKVVLATLRGDKGGYFGGYGLDQLTEAGSQEGQNNEYVQDEYSVPVIQDIAKKWEKVRTMLRRTNGVYDANRGEQGRPYKPDAVYMNYTSGTGIFPANVAGGLPGVNGVNEFLIQCLHGTNGRCPEFYPERPDNFSGRETMDRTGIIMMDFPGGGLVNSIIARNPFGDDPWDNGGVGNPMEDHPGGDDGGPRPSSMAAAASDCRPEGMVPTANVATPYCDVYQGDGREWLGNGRPRRVVAYFNGGRTGADGTPHYLVKNIPWSKVTHINYAFAAVQNNRIAVDAAATQMQWPGEVGAEMDGSLPYKGHFNLLTKYKRLHPRVKTLISVGGWAGSTGFYAMTTNADGSVNQGGINTFAGSVVDFLRTYGFNGVDIDFEYPTVLDDSGNPSDWAVSNPRRKGLPQAYTALMKTLRENLDRASAADGHYYLLTSASSASGYLVRGMANQQALRYQDFTNLMAYDYHGTWNDVVGPNATLYDDHKDPELADLYSTPEYGGIGYFNTDWAMKYMRGQMQAGRVNIGVPYYTRGWKNVTGGTNGMWGTSTKTDCEPGTGIKRPCGDGAIGIDNIWHDETSNGGELGSGTNPLWHAENLKRNVMPRYAPNVGLDPDTDANDRISGTYTRHWDDTTKTSWLWNSSKKVFLSTEEEQSIDAVAALVRSTGAGGVMMWELGGDYQCPATVDADHPCGMGYTLTTKLNQAMGNAGAYGASRNTGSTARVPSQTANLTVDFVDYPNQTANLWPLTPTVRLTNNTGRTLGGGKDTTISFDIPAATSPLVKDGNWQTGAQGGQWKVTSGSTFHRVTTTLDYCQIIPAGQKLDLPIIYYLPITGPVNTTVSVGGTSFAPVTDNWRGLSAGTPAAGGCNAPNWSSTKVYDPSTQTVENTTVKYNGKVWKAKWWTQNNIPGTGPDSDHEPWKLIGPAS
;
A
#
# COMPACT_ATOMS: atom_id res chain seq x y z
N MET A 1 59.69 31.23 -33.74
CA MET A 1 59.88 32.11 -34.90
C MET A 1 58.91 31.71 -36.01
N SER A 2 58.04 32.65 -36.40
CA SER A 2 57.50 32.91 -37.75
C SER A 2 57.54 31.81 -38.83
N LYS A 3 56.32 31.40 -39.25
CA LYS A 3 55.77 31.44 -40.63
C LYS A 3 56.25 30.47 -41.74
N ARG A 4 55.19 29.96 -42.41
CA ARG A 4 54.92 29.85 -43.87
C ARG A 4 55.50 28.63 -44.61
N ARG A 5 54.90 28.09 -45.67
CA ARG A 5 53.55 28.03 -46.32
C ARG A 5 53.78 27.32 -47.67
N PHE A 6 52.75 26.65 -48.21
CA PHE A 6 52.55 26.24 -49.63
C PHE A 6 53.46 25.12 -50.20
N SER A 7 53.04 24.27 -51.15
CA SER A 7 51.75 23.89 -51.75
C SER A 7 52.02 22.72 -52.73
N ARG A 8 51.02 21.82 -52.91
CA ARG A 8 50.54 21.13 -54.13
C ARG A 8 51.51 20.96 -55.32
N ALA A 9 51.54 19.88 -56.10
CA ALA A 9 50.73 18.66 -56.26
C ALA A 9 51.38 17.83 -57.38
N GLY A 10 51.03 16.55 -57.53
CA GLY A 10 51.30 15.80 -58.76
C GLY A 10 51.37 14.29 -58.56
N ARG A 11 50.29 13.59 -58.91
CA ARG A 11 50.14 12.13 -58.93
C ARG A 11 50.85 11.51 -60.14
N LEU A 12 51.48 10.33 -60.02
CA LEU A 12 51.02 9.09 -60.67
C LEU A 12 51.89 7.86 -60.30
N LEU A 13 51.23 6.69 -60.36
CA LEU A 13 51.61 5.33 -59.96
C LEU A 13 52.84 4.73 -60.68
N VAL A 14 53.56 3.80 -60.02
CA VAL A 14 53.55 2.31 -60.23
C VAL A 14 54.66 1.65 -59.37
N ALA A 15 54.38 0.43 -58.92
CA ALA A 15 55.03 -0.39 -57.89
C ALA A 15 56.45 -0.95 -58.17
N ALA A 16 57.24 -1.19 -57.10
CA ALA A 16 57.70 -2.53 -56.65
C ALA A 16 58.96 -2.51 -55.74
N ALA A 17 58.76 -2.99 -54.49
CA ALA A 17 59.53 -4.01 -53.75
C ALA A 17 60.87 -3.72 -52.98
N LEU A 18 60.88 -4.28 -51.74
CA LEU A 18 61.96 -4.65 -50.78
C LEU A 18 62.78 -3.53 -50.10
N THR A 19 63.14 -3.51 -48.80
CA THR A 19 62.96 -4.27 -47.52
C THR A 19 63.73 -3.43 -46.46
N VAL A 20 63.37 -3.28 -45.18
CA VAL A 20 63.83 -4.10 -44.02
C VAL A 20 63.41 -3.39 -42.70
N THR A 21 62.65 -4.14 -41.87
CA THR A 21 62.50 -4.19 -40.39
C THR A 21 62.32 -2.93 -39.52
N SER A 22 61.20 -2.87 -38.79
CA SER A 22 61.17 -3.20 -37.34
C SER A 22 59.74 -3.24 -36.77
N THR A 23 59.33 -4.42 -36.30
CA THR A 23 58.41 -4.70 -35.17
C THR A 23 57.18 -3.81 -34.95
N ALA A 24 56.02 -4.30 -35.39
CA ALA A 24 54.77 -4.20 -34.62
C ALA A 24 53.94 -5.45 -34.89
N ALA A 25 53.50 -6.11 -33.83
CA ALA A 25 52.73 -7.34 -33.88
C ALA A 25 51.48 -7.18 -34.76
N VAL A 26 51.28 -8.15 -35.65
CA VAL A 26 49.98 -8.40 -36.27
C VAL A 26 49.07 -8.89 -35.15
N VAL A 27 48.34 -7.97 -34.54
CA VAL A 27 47.09 -8.30 -33.87
C VAL A 27 46.10 -8.45 -35.01
N ALA A 28 45.70 -9.69 -35.30
CA ALA A 28 44.39 -9.92 -35.90
C ALA A 28 43.39 -9.34 -34.91
N ILE A 29 42.98 -8.09 -35.13
CA ILE A 29 41.85 -7.51 -34.43
C ILE A 29 40.66 -8.22 -35.06
N THR A 30 40.25 -9.33 -34.46
CA THR A 30 38.84 -9.70 -34.51
C THR A 30 38.11 -8.46 -34.04
N GLU A 31 37.40 -7.78 -34.94
CA GLU A 31 36.49 -6.71 -34.56
C GLU A 31 35.46 -7.31 -33.61
N SER A 32 35.73 -7.18 -32.31
CA SER A 32 34.67 -7.27 -31.32
C SER A 32 33.74 -6.10 -31.63
N PRO A 33 32.43 -6.33 -31.83
CA PRO A 33 31.50 -5.25 -32.10
C PRO A 33 31.62 -4.27 -30.96
N ALA A 34 31.86 -3.00 -31.28
CA ALA A 34 31.65 -1.91 -30.34
C ALA A 34 30.14 -1.86 -30.04
N LEU A 35 29.74 -2.72 -29.11
CA LEU A 35 28.58 -2.71 -28.21
C LEU A 35 27.23 -2.34 -28.86
N ALA A 36 26.48 -3.38 -29.25
CA ALA A 36 25.04 -3.35 -29.03
C ALA A 36 24.81 -3.08 -27.54
N ASN A 37 24.05 -2.04 -27.22
CA ASN A 37 23.75 -1.62 -25.85
C ASN A 37 22.32 -1.08 -25.80
N GLU A 38 21.80 -0.85 -24.61
CA GLU A 38 20.40 -0.47 -24.39
C GLU A 38 19.96 0.79 -25.17
N TYR A 39 20.88 1.63 -25.64
CA TYR A 39 20.57 2.86 -26.37
C TYR A 39 20.79 2.78 -27.88
N TYR A 40 21.46 1.75 -28.41
CA TYR A 40 21.78 1.62 -29.83
C TYR A 40 21.72 0.17 -30.33
N ASN A 41 21.03 -0.04 -31.45
CA ASN A 41 21.05 -1.28 -32.25
C ASN A 41 20.73 -2.57 -31.47
N SER A 42 19.88 -2.46 -30.44
CA SER A 42 19.35 -3.58 -29.65
C SER A 42 17.90 -3.29 -29.23
N ILE A 43 16.96 -3.36 -30.18
CA ILE A 43 15.55 -3.11 -29.86
C ILE A 43 14.92 -4.26 -29.05
N HIS A 44 15.61 -5.40 -28.90
CA HIS A 44 15.19 -6.51 -28.04
C HIS A 44 15.13 -6.15 -26.55
N GLU A 45 15.84 -5.09 -26.13
CA GLU A 45 15.84 -4.60 -24.76
C GLU A 45 14.68 -3.62 -24.48
N ALA A 46 13.77 -3.44 -25.44
CA ALA A 46 12.56 -2.67 -25.24
C ALA A 46 11.63 -3.39 -24.26
N ASP A 47 10.96 -2.62 -23.39
CA ASP A 47 9.99 -3.17 -22.45
C ASP A 47 8.83 -3.84 -23.21
N ALA A 48 8.36 -4.99 -22.71
CA ALA A 48 7.18 -5.66 -23.26
C ALA A 48 5.93 -4.76 -23.25
N ALA A 49 5.81 -3.85 -22.27
CA ALA A 49 4.73 -2.87 -22.16
C ALA A 49 4.80 -1.74 -23.20
N ASN A 50 5.86 -1.68 -24.01
CA ASN A 50 5.93 -0.72 -25.13
C ASN A 50 5.08 -1.15 -26.32
N LYS A 51 4.68 -2.42 -26.40
CA LYS A 51 3.87 -2.92 -27.50
C LYS A 51 2.54 -2.18 -27.66
N ASP A 52 1.99 -1.63 -26.58
CA ASP A 52 0.70 -0.96 -26.50
C ASP A 52 0.75 0.30 -25.61
N TRP A 53 1.87 1.05 -25.66
CA TRP A 53 2.07 2.17 -24.74
C TRP A 53 1.11 3.34 -24.94
N MET A 54 0.63 3.62 -26.16
CA MET A 54 -0.32 4.71 -26.39
C MET A 54 -1.68 4.41 -25.77
N SER A 55 -2.00 3.14 -25.53
CA SER A 55 -3.21 2.74 -24.82
C SER A 55 -3.32 3.36 -23.42
N ARG A 56 -2.17 3.55 -22.74
CA ARG A 56 -2.01 4.14 -21.40
C ARG A 56 -2.05 5.67 -21.39
N VAL A 57 -2.14 6.30 -22.54
CA VAL A 57 -2.25 7.77 -22.67
C VAL A 57 -3.72 8.14 -22.85
N PRO A 58 -4.28 9.07 -22.05
CA PRO A 58 -5.66 9.48 -22.19
C PRO A 58 -6.02 9.95 -23.60
N GLY A 59 -7.19 9.54 -24.09
CA GLY A 59 -7.61 9.81 -25.47
C GLY A 59 -7.82 11.31 -25.79
N ASP A 60 -8.03 12.15 -24.78
CA ASP A 60 -8.17 13.60 -24.95
C ASP A 60 -6.85 14.33 -25.21
N LYS A 61 -5.70 13.67 -25.00
CA LYS A 61 -4.38 14.23 -25.25
C LYS A 61 -4.14 14.38 -26.74
N SER A 62 -3.71 15.58 -27.15
CA SER A 62 -3.19 15.84 -28.49
C SER A 62 -1.92 15.02 -28.73
N ILE A 63 -1.69 14.53 -29.96
CA ILE A 63 -0.36 13.99 -30.33
C ILE A 63 0.74 15.04 -30.15
N ALA A 64 0.32 16.31 -30.20
CA ALA A 64 0.89 17.48 -29.53
C ALA A 64 1.82 17.13 -28.36
N ALA A 65 1.16 16.59 -27.33
CA ALA A 65 1.67 16.42 -25.98
C ALA A 65 2.63 15.24 -25.81
N LEU A 66 2.84 14.43 -26.85
CA LEU A 66 3.46 13.12 -26.71
C LEU A 66 4.96 13.11 -27.02
N SER A 67 5.61 12.11 -26.45
CA SER A 67 6.99 11.72 -26.71
C SER A 67 6.97 10.44 -27.52
N VAL A 68 7.11 10.55 -28.84
CA VAL A 68 6.87 9.43 -29.78
C VAL A 68 8.20 8.94 -30.34
N PRO A 69 8.61 7.70 -30.04
CA PRO A 69 9.81 7.12 -30.64
C PRO A 69 9.52 6.72 -32.10
N GLY A 70 10.47 7.04 -32.97
CA GLY A 70 10.35 6.86 -34.42
C GLY A 70 11.63 6.33 -35.07
N THR A 71 11.51 5.89 -36.32
CA THR A 71 12.64 5.43 -37.14
C THR A 71 12.77 6.28 -38.40
N HIS A 72 13.99 6.67 -38.73
CA HIS A 72 14.31 7.37 -39.98
C HIS A 72 14.73 6.37 -41.05
N GLU A 73 14.21 6.51 -42.27
CA GLU A 73 14.43 5.55 -43.36
C GLU A 73 14.15 4.11 -42.93
N THR A 74 12.95 3.93 -42.38
CA THR A 74 12.43 2.65 -41.92
C THR A 74 12.59 1.60 -43.03
N LEU A 75 13.11 0.42 -42.67
CA LEU A 75 13.47 -0.69 -43.56
C LEU A 75 14.72 -0.51 -44.44
N ALA A 76 15.54 0.54 -44.24
CA ALA A 76 16.86 0.60 -44.87
C ALA A 76 17.83 -0.42 -44.23
N LEU A 77 17.84 -1.63 -44.78
CA LEU A 77 18.56 -2.81 -44.32
C LEU A 77 19.70 -3.23 -45.25
N CYS A 78 19.69 -2.79 -46.52
CA CYS A 78 20.52 -3.33 -47.58
C CYS A 78 21.12 -2.25 -48.49
N GLY A 79 22.36 -2.48 -48.94
CA GLY A 79 22.99 -1.78 -50.05
C GLY A 79 22.69 -2.46 -51.41
N TYR A 80 23.69 -2.60 -52.26
CA TYR A 80 23.58 -3.30 -53.54
C TYR A 80 23.22 -4.77 -53.28
N TYR A 81 22.20 -5.27 -53.96
CA TYR A 81 21.78 -6.66 -53.85
C TYR A 81 22.36 -7.46 -55.01
N GLU A 82 23.39 -8.27 -54.74
CA GLU A 82 24.03 -9.08 -55.77
C GLU A 82 23.16 -10.27 -56.20
N VAL A 83 23.44 -10.80 -57.38
CA VAL A 83 22.76 -11.96 -58.02
C VAL A 83 22.84 -13.25 -57.18
N SER A 84 23.61 -13.25 -56.09
CA SER A 84 23.79 -14.36 -55.14
C SER A 84 22.86 -14.32 -53.92
N ASN A 85 21.83 -13.47 -53.89
CA ASN A 85 20.84 -13.34 -52.81
C ASN A 85 21.39 -12.82 -51.45
N PHE A 86 22.47 -12.03 -51.46
CA PHE A 86 22.99 -11.37 -50.26
C PHE A 86 23.20 -9.86 -50.51
N CYS A 87 23.05 -9.06 -49.46
CA CYS A 87 23.40 -7.63 -49.49
C CYS A 87 24.92 -7.48 -49.55
N ASP A 88 25.42 -6.67 -50.48
CA ASP A 88 26.83 -6.31 -50.55
C ASP A 88 27.24 -5.58 -49.26
N PRO A 89 28.22 -6.10 -48.49
CA PRO A 89 28.60 -5.52 -47.19
C PRO A 89 29.02 -4.05 -47.27
N VAL A 90 29.77 -3.68 -48.32
CA VAL A 90 30.37 -2.33 -48.42
C VAL A 90 29.30 -1.27 -48.64
N SER A 91 28.41 -1.48 -49.59
CA SER A 91 27.29 -0.56 -49.83
C SER A 91 26.26 -0.60 -48.71
N THR A 92 26.08 -1.74 -48.03
CA THR A 92 25.19 -1.88 -46.86
C THR A 92 25.69 -1.07 -45.67
N ASP A 93 27.00 -1.06 -45.39
CA ASP A 93 27.55 -0.25 -44.29
C ASP A 93 27.31 1.25 -44.50
N ILE A 94 27.22 1.70 -45.76
CA ILE A 94 26.98 3.09 -46.14
C ILE A 94 25.48 3.44 -46.13
N SER A 95 24.59 2.47 -46.36
CA SER A 95 23.15 2.72 -46.54
C SER A 95 22.25 2.21 -45.42
N LYS A 96 22.73 1.33 -44.53
CA LYS A 96 21.88 0.73 -43.50
C LYS A 96 21.62 1.71 -42.35
N THR A 97 20.35 1.90 -42.00
CA THR A 97 19.93 2.73 -40.85
C THR A 97 19.16 1.94 -39.80
N GLN A 98 18.78 0.69 -40.08
CA GLN A 98 17.95 -0.11 -39.19
C GLN A 98 18.61 -1.44 -38.80
N GLN A 99 18.28 -1.94 -37.61
CA GLN A 99 18.63 -3.31 -37.21
C GLN A 99 17.86 -4.32 -38.08
N ASP A 100 18.56 -5.36 -38.53
CA ASP A 100 17.99 -6.34 -39.47
C ASP A 100 17.37 -7.54 -38.73
N PHE A 101 16.07 -7.73 -38.90
CA PHE A 101 15.31 -8.89 -38.43
C PHE A 101 14.68 -9.69 -39.58
N GLY A 102 15.14 -9.45 -40.81
CA GLY A 102 14.53 -9.90 -42.05
C GLY A 102 13.83 -8.75 -42.80
N PHE A 103 13.83 -8.83 -44.13
CA PHE A 103 13.29 -7.80 -45.02
C PHE A 103 11.78 -7.56 -44.84
N GLY A 104 11.37 -6.29 -44.90
CA GLY A 104 9.97 -5.88 -44.84
C GLY A 104 9.33 -6.12 -43.47
N ARG A 105 8.28 -6.96 -43.44
CA ARG A 105 7.38 -7.14 -42.29
C ARG A 105 8.07 -7.55 -40.98
N PRO A 106 9.02 -8.51 -40.95
CA PRO A 106 9.64 -8.95 -39.69
C PRO A 106 10.37 -7.82 -38.96
N THR A 107 11.11 -6.98 -39.68
CA THR A 107 11.78 -5.81 -39.09
C THR A 107 10.77 -4.77 -38.61
N LEU A 108 9.77 -4.44 -39.43
CA LEU A 108 8.73 -3.48 -39.04
C LEU A 108 7.95 -3.97 -37.80
N ARG A 109 7.57 -5.24 -37.75
CA ARG A 109 6.93 -5.85 -36.57
C ARG A 109 7.79 -5.69 -35.33
N LYS A 110 9.11 -5.95 -35.43
CA LYS A 110 10.02 -5.80 -34.28
C LYS A 110 10.13 -4.35 -33.80
N GLN A 111 10.12 -3.39 -34.70
CA GLN A 111 10.12 -1.98 -34.34
C GLN A 111 8.80 -1.56 -33.66
N LEU A 112 7.66 -1.98 -34.21
CA LEU A 112 6.35 -1.71 -33.61
C LEU A 112 6.20 -2.37 -32.24
N ASP A 113 6.61 -3.64 -32.10
CA ASP A 113 6.63 -4.37 -30.83
C ASP A 113 7.53 -3.70 -29.80
N GLY A 114 8.64 -3.08 -30.23
CA GLY A 114 9.55 -2.34 -29.36
C GLY A 114 9.05 -0.96 -28.92
N GLY A 115 7.93 -0.48 -29.49
CA GLY A 115 7.29 0.79 -29.12
C GLY A 115 7.35 1.90 -30.17
N ILE A 116 7.95 1.65 -31.35
CA ILE A 116 8.02 2.64 -32.43
C ILE A 116 6.61 2.96 -32.95
N ARG A 117 6.29 4.25 -33.04
CA ARG A 117 4.99 4.75 -33.53
C ARG A 117 5.10 5.88 -34.53
N SER A 118 6.30 6.27 -34.93
CA SER A 118 6.53 7.10 -36.11
C SER A 118 7.51 6.42 -37.06
N ILE A 119 7.09 6.18 -38.29
CA ILE A 119 7.91 5.53 -39.32
C ILE A 119 8.10 6.45 -40.51
N ASP A 120 9.24 6.32 -41.17
CA ASP A 120 9.63 7.11 -42.34
C ASP A 120 9.95 6.19 -43.50
N ILE A 121 9.02 6.09 -44.45
CA ILE A 121 9.08 5.16 -45.56
C ILE A 121 9.45 5.91 -46.84
N ARG A 122 10.47 5.39 -47.51
CA ARG A 122 11.02 5.91 -48.77
C ARG A 122 10.57 5.02 -49.92
N VAL A 123 9.89 5.59 -50.93
CA VAL A 123 9.25 4.81 -52.00
C VAL A 123 9.65 5.25 -53.41
N ARG A 124 9.54 4.31 -54.36
CA ARG A 124 9.53 4.58 -55.81
C ARG A 124 8.33 3.96 -56.49
N VAL A 125 7.89 4.57 -57.58
CA VAL A 125 6.95 3.95 -58.50
C VAL A 125 7.66 2.84 -59.27
N SER A 126 7.12 1.63 -59.22
CA SER A 126 7.58 0.49 -60.00
C SER A 126 6.44 -0.07 -60.82
N LYS A 127 6.76 -0.64 -62.00
CA LYS A 127 5.80 -1.32 -62.88
C LYS A 127 6.19 -2.77 -63.04
N ASP A 128 5.27 -3.68 -62.72
CA ASP A 128 5.38 -5.10 -63.00
C ASP A 128 4.17 -5.60 -63.83
N SER A 129 4.04 -6.91 -64.00
CA SER A 129 2.92 -7.52 -64.73
C SER A 129 1.55 -7.28 -64.09
N ASN A 130 1.49 -6.85 -62.84
CA ASN A 130 0.27 -6.59 -62.07
C ASN A 130 -0.06 -5.08 -62.00
N GLY A 131 0.74 -4.23 -62.63
CA GLY A 131 0.55 -2.77 -62.67
C GLY A 131 1.53 -2.01 -61.79
N LEU A 132 1.20 -0.75 -61.52
CA LEU A 132 2.01 0.19 -60.75
C LEU A 132 1.88 -0.05 -59.25
N SER A 133 2.99 -0.01 -58.53
CA SER A 133 3.06 -0.14 -57.06
C SER A 133 4.20 0.70 -56.49
N PHE A 134 4.24 0.83 -55.17
CA PHE A 134 5.40 1.41 -54.47
C PHE A 134 6.36 0.33 -53.97
N THR A 135 7.62 0.44 -54.39
CA THR A 135 8.74 -0.34 -53.86
C THR A 135 9.52 0.51 -52.86
N ILE A 136 10.10 -0.10 -51.82
CA ILE A 136 10.83 0.61 -50.76
C ILE A 136 12.31 0.73 -51.13
N HIS A 137 12.88 1.92 -51.04
CA HIS A 137 14.26 2.20 -51.43
C HIS A 137 14.99 3.06 -50.39
N HIS A 138 16.32 2.98 -50.35
CA HIS A 138 17.16 4.00 -49.72
C HIS A 138 18.26 4.37 -50.72
N ALA A 139 18.25 5.62 -51.20
CA ALA A 139 18.95 6.01 -52.42
C ALA A 139 18.69 4.97 -53.54
N VAL A 140 19.66 4.60 -54.35
CA VAL A 140 19.49 3.64 -55.47
C VAL A 140 19.14 2.20 -55.05
N TYR A 141 19.15 1.88 -53.75
CA TYR A 141 19.06 0.50 -53.27
C TYR A 141 17.63 0.08 -52.91
N TYR A 142 17.14 -0.95 -53.59
CA TYR A 142 15.87 -1.61 -53.26
C TYR A 142 16.00 -2.40 -51.96
N GLN A 143 15.08 -2.20 -51.02
CA GLN A 143 15.12 -2.77 -49.68
C GLN A 143 14.39 -4.13 -49.56
N GLN A 144 14.12 -4.79 -50.70
CA GLN A 144 13.44 -6.10 -50.75
C GLN A 144 12.03 -6.09 -50.09
N ALA A 145 11.35 -4.95 -50.13
CA ALA A 145 10.03 -4.75 -49.56
C ALA A 145 9.21 -3.76 -50.39
N ASN A 146 7.89 -3.93 -50.38
CA ASN A 146 6.94 -3.06 -51.06
C ASN A 146 6.07 -2.34 -50.04
N PHE A 147 5.40 -1.27 -50.47
CA PHE A 147 4.51 -0.53 -49.58
C PHE A 147 3.31 -1.35 -49.11
N ASP A 148 2.88 -2.33 -49.91
CA ASP A 148 1.92 -3.37 -49.50
C ASP A 148 2.37 -4.08 -48.21
N ASP A 149 3.65 -4.44 -48.09
CA ASP A 149 4.17 -5.11 -46.90
C ASP A 149 4.04 -4.22 -45.65
N VAL A 150 4.29 -2.92 -45.81
CA VAL A 150 4.14 -1.92 -44.74
C VAL A 150 2.68 -1.79 -44.32
N LEU A 151 1.77 -1.58 -45.28
CA LEU A 151 0.35 -1.38 -44.99
C LEU A 151 -0.30 -2.63 -44.38
N LEU A 152 0.06 -3.81 -44.87
CA LEU A 152 -0.38 -5.09 -44.28
C LEU A 152 0.10 -5.21 -42.83
N GLU A 153 1.36 -4.89 -42.56
CA GLU A 153 1.92 -4.99 -41.22
C GLU A 153 1.31 -3.98 -40.25
N LEU A 154 1.10 -2.74 -40.69
CA LEU A 154 0.41 -1.71 -39.90
C LEU A 154 -1.04 -2.09 -39.60
N ARG A 155 -1.76 -2.64 -40.58
CA ARG A 155 -3.13 -3.14 -40.38
C ARG A 155 -3.15 -4.27 -39.36
N ASP A 156 -2.27 -5.25 -39.52
CA ASP A 156 -2.22 -6.41 -38.62
C ASP A 156 -1.82 -6.00 -37.20
N PHE A 157 -0.89 -5.03 -37.06
CA PHE A 157 -0.51 -4.46 -35.78
C PHE A 157 -1.66 -3.68 -35.13
N LEU A 158 -2.27 -2.73 -35.83
CA LEU A 158 -3.35 -1.89 -35.29
C LEU A 158 -4.64 -2.69 -35.03
N SER A 159 -4.87 -3.78 -35.77
CA SER A 159 -5.96 -4.72 -35.47
C SER A 159 -5.71 -5.49 -34.18
N ALA A 160 -4.45 -5.87 -33.90
CA ALA A 160 -4.06 -6.50 -32.64
C ALA A 160 -3.98 -5.50 -31.47
N HIS A 161 -3.74 -4.23 -31.77
CA HIS A 161 -3.55 -3.15 -30.78
C HIS A 161 -4.40 -1.92 -31.13
N PRO A 162 -5.74 -2.01 -31.01
CA PRO A 162 -6.67 -0.99 -31.53
C PRO A 162 -6.62 0.35 -30.79
N ARG A 163 -5.92 0.44 -29.65
CA ARG A 163 -5.71 1.69 -28.91
C ARG A 163 -4.42 2.41 -29.29
N GLU A 164 -3.63 1.84 -30.19
CA GLU A 164 -2.42 2.46 -30.74
C GLU A 164 -2.71 3.27 -32.00
N ALA A 165 -1.80 4.15 -32.39
CA ALA A 165 -1.83 4.86 -33.66
C ALA A 165 -0.41 4.95 -34.23
N VAL A 166 -0.26 4.90 -35.56
CA VAL A 166 1.06 5.02 -36.20
C VAL A 166 1.12 6.25 -37.10
N LEU A 167 2.13 7.09 -36.89
CA LEU A 167 2.45 8.23 -37.74
C LEU A 167 3.35 7.77 -38.90
N LEU A 168 2.87 7.93 -40.13
CA LEU A 168 3.60 7.59 -41.35
C LEU A 168 4.12 8.85 -42.03
N ASN A 169 5.44 8.98 -42.16
CA ASN A 169 6.06 9.89 -43.10
C ASN A 169 6.34 9.11 -44.39
N LEU A 170 5.81 9.59 -45.52
CA LEU A 170 6.00 8.97 -46.82
C LEU A 170 6.76 9.92 -47.74
N LYS A 171 7.88 9.47 -48.31
CA LYS A 171 8.69 10.28 -49.23
C LYS A 171 9.01 9.49 -50.50
N TYR A 172 8.84 10.14 -51.65
CA TYR A 172 9.34 9.62 -52.92
C TYR A 172 10.86 9.79 -53.03
N GLU A 173 11.55 8.74 -53.46
CA GLU A 173 13.01 8.65 -53.44
C GLU A 173 13.62 8.85 -54.85
N CYS A 174 14.47 9.90 -55.01
CA CYS A 174 15.27 10.32 -56.19
C CYS A 174 14.60 11.01 -57.39
N GLU A 175 15.19 12.14 -57.82
CA GLU A 175 15.67 12.45 -59.20
C GLU A 175 16.80 13.52 -59.17
N ASN A 176 18.09 13.13 -59.05
CA ASN A 176 19.32 13.87 -59.49
C ASN A 176 20.64 13.35 -58.84
N SER A 177 21.10 12.14 -59.16
CA SER A 177 22.37 11.59 -58.64
C SER A 177 23.30 11.06 -59.72
N GLY A 178 23.74 11.94 -60.64
CA GLY A 178 24.80 11.58 -61.60
C GLY A 178 24.45 10.42 -62.55
N PRO A 179 25.42 9.91 -63.34
CA PRO A 179 25.14 9.14 -64.56
C PRO A 179 24.66 7.68 -64.36
N SER A 180 24.27 7.27 -63.16
CA SER A 180 23.78 5.90 -62.89
C SER A 180 22.41 5.90 -62.18
N THR A 181 21.37 5.80 -63.02
CA THR A 181 19.98 5.33 -62.82
C THR A 181 19.43 5.27 -61.38
N CYS A 182 18.78 6.36 -60.95
CA CYS A 182 17.90 6.43 -59.77
C CYS A 182 16.54 7.01 -60.22
N HIS A 183 15.69 6.20 -60.86
CA HIS A 183 14.43 6.68 -61.46
C HIS A 183 13.24 5.81 -61.03
N ASP A 184 12.05 6.43 -60.96
CA ASP A 184 10.77 5.74 -61.02
C ASP A 184 10.68 4.92 -62.32
N ALA A 185 9.73 4.00 -62.43
CA ALA A 185 9.51 3.26 -63.69
C ALA A 185 9.30 4.22 -64.88
N ASP A 186 10.01 3.97 -65.98
CA ASP A 186 9.98 4.81 -67.19
C ASP A 186 8.54 5.19 -67.59
N GLY A 187 8.26 6.48 -67.67
CA GLY A 187 6.96 7.05 -68.02
C GLY A 187 6.01 7.35 -66.85
N TYR A 188 6.44 7.08 -65.61
CA TYR A 188 5.62 7.23 -64.39
C TYR A 188 6.24 8.14 -63.32
N GLU A 189 7.17 9.02 -63.71
CA GLU A 189 7.99 9.85 -62.83
C GLU A 189 7.27 11.09 -62.31
N SER A 190 6.13 11.45 -62.91
CA SER A 190 5.40 12.67 -62.52
C SER A 190 4.67 12.53 -61.18
N ASP A 191 4.55 13.65 -60.46
CA ASP A 191 3.75 13.78 -59.25
C ASP A 191 2.29 13.32 -59.41
N ALA A 192 1.73 13.46 -60.63
CA ALA A 192 0.40 12.96 -60.95
C ALA A 192 0.32 11.43 -60.87
N TRP A 193 1.34 10.72 -61.37
CA TRP A 193 1.42 9.26 -61.29
C TRP A 193 1.69 8.78 -59.87
N ARG A 194 2.59 9.44 -59.15
CA ARG A 194 2.86 9.21 -57.73
C ARG A 194 1.59 9.29 -56.88
N LEU A 195 0.85 10.38 -56.98
CA LEU A 195 -0.45 10.53 -56.29
C LEU A 195 -1.51 9.52 -56.75
N LYS A 196 -1.45 9.08 -58.02
CA LYS A 196 -2.37 8.08 -58.55
C LYS A 196 -2.12 6.70 -57.95
N VAL A 197 -0.86 6.32 -57.77
CA VAL A 197 -0.49 5.05 -57.10
C VAL A 197 -0.90 5.09 -55.62
N LEU A 198 -0.64 6.19 -54.90
CA LEU A 198 -1.09 6.36 -53.51
C LEU A 198 -2.62 6.25 -53.39
N ARG A 199 -3.38 6.93 -54.26
CA ARG A 199 -4.84 6.81 -54.29
C ARG A 199 -5.31 5.39 -54.60
N GLY A 200 -4.55 4.65 -55.43
CA GLY A 200 -4.80 3.24 -55.65
C GLY A 200 -4.86 2.43 -54.35
N TYR A 201 -3.89 2.63 -53.45
CA TYR A 201 -3.90 1.99 -52.13
C TYR A 201 -5.09 2.40 -51.25
N LEU A 202 -5.52 3.66 -51.33
CA LEU A 202 -6.65 4.19 -50.55
C LEU A 202 -8.03 3.80 -51.08
N GLU A 203 -8.12 3.39 -52.35
CA GLU A 203 -9.38 3.07 -53.04
C GLU A 203 -9.51 1.60 -53.43
N GLY A 204 -8.54 0.75 -53.05
CA GLY A 204 -8.50 -0.66 -53.43
C GLY A 204 -8.30 -0.90 -54.94
N LYS A 205 -7.42 -0.12 -55.57
CA LYS A 205 -7.11 -0.20 -57.01
C LYS A 205 -5.61 -0.31 -57.26
N ARG A 206 -5.24 -1.11 -58.26
CA ARG A 206 -3.88 -1.13 -58.81
C ARG A 206 -3.91 -0.73 -60.28
N TYR A 207 -3.33 0.42 -60.61
CA TYR A 207 -3.36 0.99 -61.95
C TYR A 207 -2.40 0.26 -62.89
N THR A 208 -2.80 -0.06 -64.12
CA THR A 208 -1.96 -0.80 -65.09
C THR A 208 -0.85 0.07 -65.70
N GLY A 209 -1.04 1.39 -65.64
CA GLY A 209 -0.17 2.39 -66.27
C GLY A 209 -0.68 2.89 -67.62
N ASP A 210 -1.86 2.45 -68.07
CA ASP A 210 -2.52 2.89 -69.31
C ASP A 210 -3.75 3.74 -68.98
N GLY A 211 -3.57 5.06 -68.89
CA GLY A 211 -4.66 5.97 -68.51
C GLY A 211 -5.22 5.63 -67.12
N ASP A 212 -6.55 5.54 -66.99
CA ASP A 212 -7.27 5.21 -65.74
C ASP A 212 -7.55 3.72 -65.55
N GLU A 213 -7.02 2.84 -66.42
CA GLU A 213 -7.20 1.40 -66.29
C GLU A 213 -6.57 0.86 -65.00
N SER A 214 -7.32 0.03 -64.28
CA SER A 214 -6.90 -0.57 -63.01
C SER A 214 -7.56 -1.92 -62.76
N HIS A 215 -6.95 -2.72 -61.88
CA HIS A 215 -7.51 -3.95 -61.35
C HIS A 215 -7.85 -3.78 -59.86
N PRO A 216 -8.83 -4.55 -59.31
CA PRO A 216 -9.10 -4.56 -57.88
C PRO A 216 -7.86 -4.96 -57.07
N ALA A 217 -7.63 -4.27 -55.96
CA ALA A 217 -6.56 -4.53 -55.01
C ALA A 217 -7.09 -4.42 -53.57
N THR A 218 -6.22 -4.65 -52.57
CA THR A 218 -6.60 -4.45 -51.17
C THR A 218 -6.86 -2.98 -50.89
N ASP A 219 -8.03 -2.69 -50.32
CA ASP A 219 -8.42 -1.36 -49.89
C ASP A 219 -7.81 -1.07 -48.51
N TYR A 220 -6.98 -0.04 -48.42
CA TYR A 220 -6.40 0.45 -47.18
C TYR A 220 -6.99 1.80 -46.74
N GLY A 221 -8.01 2.33 -47.41
CA GLY A 221 -8.60 3.63 -47.09
C GLY A 221 -9.03 3.74 -45.62
N ASP A 222 -9.71 2.70 -45.12
CA ASP A 222 -10.16 2.63 -43.72
C ASP A 222 -9.01 2.48 -42.71
N LEU A 223 -7.82 2.05 -43.14
CA LEU A 223 -6.65 1.99 -42.25
C LEU A 223 -6.15 3.40 -41.90
N PHE A 224 -6.31 4.35 -42.81
CA PHE A 224 -5.85 5.73 -42.61
C PHE A 224 -6.85 6.56 -41.81
N TRP A 225 -6.34 7.51 -41.05
CA TRP A 225 -7.16 8.58 -40.51
C TRP A 225 -7.54 9.52 -41.66
N GLY A 226 -8.80 9.42 -42.11
CA GLY A 226 -9.32 10.08 -43.31
C GLY A 226 -8.88 11.54 -43.51
N PRO A 227 -8.90 12.41 -42.47
CA PRO A 227 -8.44 13.79 -42.60
C PRO A 227 -6.99 13.95 -43.10
N SER A 228 -6.11 12.96 -42.90
CA SER A 228 -4.70 13.01 -43.33
C SER A 228 -4.46 12.62 -44.79
N VAL A 229 -5.48 12.11 -45.51
CA VAL A 229 -5.36 11.54 -46.87
C VAL A 229 -6.40 12.08 -47.85
N THR A 230 -6.90 13.30 -47.64
CA THR A 230 -8.05 13.84 -48.42
C THR A 230 -7.71 14.26 -49.85
N GLY A 231 -6.46 14.60 -50.12
CA GLY A 231 -6.00 15.21 -51.38
C GLY A 231 -6.56 16.60 -51.67
N THR A 232 -7.24 17.24 -50.70
CA THR A 232 -7.87 18.56 -50.88
C THR A 232 -7.46 19.57 -49.81
N LYS A 233 -7.25 19.13 -48.57
CA LYS A 233 -6.80 19.97 -47.46
C LYS A 233 -5.94 19.15 -46.48
N ASP A 234 -4.90 19.78 -45.95
CA ASP A 234 -4.09 19.20 -44.88
C ASP A 234 -4.88 19.10 -43.57
N ALA A 235 -4.53 18.11 -42.74
CA ALA A 235 -5.29 17.77 -41.55
C ALA A 235 -4.83 18.59 -40.33
N PRO A 236 -5.71 18.96 -39.40
CA PRO A 236 -5.28 19.49 -38.12
C PRO A 236 -4.55 18.43 -37.29
N THR A 237 -3.77 18.86 -36.30
CA THR A 237 -3.17 17.95 -35.31
C THR A 237 -4.26 17.20 -34.54
N PRO A 238 -4.32 15.86 -34.59
CA PRO A 238 -5.37 15.08 -33.93
C PRO A 238 -5.16 14.92 -32.42
N LYS A 239 -6.25 14.61 -31.71
CA LYS A 239 -6.16 13.97 -30.40
C LYS A 239 -5.93 12.48 -30.57
N LEU A 240 -5.32 11.84 -29.58
CA LEU A 240 -5.02 10.42 -29.64
C LEU A 240 -6.29 9.59 -29.85
N GLY A 241 -7.39 9.93 -29.17
CA GLY A 241 -8.69 9.27 -29.32
C GLY A 241 -9.25 9.30 -30.74
N ASP A 242 -8.94 10.33 -31.53
CA ASP A 242 -9.43 10.48 -32.91
C ASP A 242 -8.74 9.53 -33.89
N ILE A 243 -7.57 9.01 -33.52
CA ILE A 243 -6.66 8.26 -34.39
C ILE A 243 -6.34 6.85 -33.90
N ARG A 244 -6.93 6.41 -32.78
CA ARG A 244 -6.76 5.04 -32.28
C ARG A 244 -7.19 4.03 -33.35
N GLY A 245 -6.35 3.03 -33.57
CA GLY A 245 -6.51 2.01 -34.60
C GLY A 245 -6.26 2.51 -36.03
N LYS A 246 -5.69 3.71 -36.20
CA LYS A 246 -5.45 4.33 -37.53
C LYS A 246 -3.97 4.63 -37.79
N VAL A 247 -3.65 4.65 -39.07
CA VAL A 247 -2.42 5.25 -39.59
C VAL A 247 -2.69 6.71 -39.90
N VAL A 248 -1.89 7.61 -39.35
CA VAL A 248 -1.94 9.04 -39.66
C VAL A 248 -0.83 9.33 -40.66
N LEU A 249 -1.18 9.75 -41.87
CA LEU A 249 -0.18 10.29 -42.79
C LEU A 249 0.31 11.61 -42.19
N ALA A 250 1.53 11.63 -41.67
CA ALA A 250 2.12 12.79 -41.01
C ALA A 250 2.65 13.79 -42.05
N THR A 251 3.38 13.28 -43.05
CA THR A 251 3.85 14.06 -44.20
C THR A 251 3.87 13.21 -45.46
N LEU A 252 3.62 13.84 -46.62
CA LEU A 252 3.85 13.27 -47.94
C LEU A 252 4.79 14.18 -48.75
N ARG A 253 5.98 13.69 -49.09
CA ARG A 253 7.05 14.48 -49.72
C ARG A 253 7.45 13.94 -51.09
N GLY A 254 7.72 14.83 -52.02
CA GLY A 254 8.33 14.54 -53.33
C GLY A 254 9.83 14.29 -53.24
N ASP A 255 10.42 13.97 -54.39
CA ASP A 255 11.84 13.64 -54.62
C ASP A 255 12.82 14.76 -54.28
N LYS A 256 12.35 16.02 -54.21
CA LYS A 256 13.14 17.21 -53.83
C LYS A 256 12.72 17.81 -52.48
N GLY A 257 11.97 17.04 -51.69
CA GLY A 257 11.49 17.44 -50.36
C GLY A 257 10.32 18.43 -50.34
N GLY A 258 9.65 18.66 -51.49
CA GLY A 258 8.41 19.45 -51.55
C GLY A 258 7.22 18.65 -51.02
N TYR A 259 6.29 19.29 -50.31
CA TYR A 259 5.09 18.64 -49.77
C TYR A 259 3.97 18.56 -50.82
N PHE A 260 3.23 17.46 -50.82
CA PHE A 260 2.00 17.31 -51.59
C PHE A 260 0.82 17.91 -50.82
N GLY A 261 0.27 19.02 -51.30
CA GLY A 261 -0.88 19.66 -50.65
C GLY A 261 -2.12 18.76 -50.63
N GLY A 262 -2.85 18.80 -49.52
CA GLY A 262 -4.02 17.96 -49.26
C GLY A 262 -3.71 16.62 -48.59
N TYR A 263 -2.45 16.36 -48.25
CA TYR A 263 -1.98 15.13 -47.63
C TYR A 263 -1.03 15.46 -46.48
N GLY A 264 -1.27 14.90 -45.30
CA GLY A 264 -0.44 15.15 -44.11
C GLY A 264 -1.10 16.03 -43.05
N LEU A 265 -0.31 16.35 -42.01
CA LEU A 265 -0.69 17.28 -40.96
C LEU A 265 -0.27 18.71 -41.34
N ASP A 266 -1.23 19.64 -41.32
CA ASP A 266 -1.10 21.06 -41.69
C ASP A 266 0.13 21.72 -41.07
N GLN A 267 0.37 21.48 -39.78
CA GLN A 267 1.50 22.09 -39.07
C GLN A 267 2.88 21.59 -39.56
N LEU A 268 2.97 20.35 -40.05
CA LEU A 268 4.21 19.79 -40.58
C LEU A 268 4.41 20.14 -42.07
N THR A 269 3.35 20.51 -42.79
CA THR A 269 3.35 20.85 -44.21
C THR A 269 3.40 22.36 -44.50
N GLU A 270 2.88 23.22 -43.61
CA GLU A 270 2.88 24.70 -43.71
C GLU A 270 4.30 25.30 -43.65
N ALA A 271 5.26 24.54 -43.12
CA ALA A 271 6.65 24.97 -42.98
C ALA A 271 7.48 24.64 -44.25
N GLY A 272 7.52 25.56 -45.22
CA GLY A 272 8.53 25.52 -46.31
C GLY A 272 9.96 25.43 -45.76
N SER A 273 10.98 24.86 -46.41
CA SER A 273 11.19 24.49 -47.81
C SER A 273 12.36 23.49 -47.90
N GLN A 274 12.29 22.50 -48.78
CA GLN A 274 13.42 21.63 -49.19
C GLN A 274 13.98 20.65 -48.13
N GLU A 275 14.38 19.48 -48.62
CA GLU A 275 15.08 18.45 -47.86
C GLU A 275 16.34 18.98 -47.15
N GLY A 276 16.49 18.66 -45.87
CA GLY A 276 17.63 19.10 -45.05
C GLY A 276 17.51 20.49 -44.40
N GLN A 277 16.42 21.23 -44.58
CA GLN A 277 16.24 22.53 -43.92
C GLN A 277 15.50 22.40 -42.57
N ASN A 278 16.14 22.86 -41.50
CA ASN A 278 15.49 23.01 -40.20
C ASN A 278 14.44 24.11 -40.26
N ASN A 279 13.23 23.84 -39.79
CA ASN A 279 12.19 24.85 -39.62
C ASN A 279 11.84 25.02 -38.12
N GLU A 280 10.68 25.62 -37.83
CA GLU A 280 10.24 25.83 -36.45
C GLU A 280 9.90 24.51 -35.72
N TYR A 281 9.37 23.52 -36.46
CA TYR A 281 8.78 22.29 -35.93
C TYR A 281 9.55 21.01 -36.30
N VAL A 282 10.37 21.04 -37.36
CA VAL A 282 11.11 19.90 -37.89
C VAL A 282 12.62 20.20 -37.92
N GLN A 283 13.41 19.31 -37.33
CA GLN A 283 14.88 19.32 -37.38
C GLN A 283 15.33 18.08 -38.16
N ASP A 284 15.65 18.24 -39.45
CA ASP A 284 16.04 17.13 -40.36
C ASP A 284 17.38 17.40 -41.07
N GLU A 285 18.19 18.30 -40.53
CA GLU A 285 19.53 18.55 -41.05
C GLU A 285 20.44 17.35 -40.75
N TYR A 286 20.75 16.61 -41.80
CA TYR A 286 21.45 15.32 -41.78
C TYR A 286 22.95 15.42 -42.06
N SER A 287 23.49 16.57 -42.47
CA SER A 287 24.92 16.64 -42.87
C SER A 287 25.87 16.47 -41.67
N VAL A 288 26.61 15.36 -41.66
CA VAL A 288 27.70 15.00 -40.73
C VAL A 288 28.92 14.51 -41.53
N PRO A 289 29.71 15.43 -42.12
CA PRO A 289 30.79 15.08 -43.06
C PRO A 289 31.94 14.26 -42.46
N VAL A 290 32.22 14.43 -41.16
CA VAL A 290 33.26 13.68 -40.41
C VAL A 290 32.81 13.38 -38.98
N ILE A 291 33.47 12.43 -38.30
CA ILE A 291 33.13 11.99 -36.94
C ILE A 291 33.10 13.15 -35.93
N GLN A 292 33.98 14.15 -36.07
CA GLN A 292 34.00 15.32 -35.17
C GLN A 292 32.76 16.20 -35.29
N ASP A 293 31.98 16.08 -36.38
CA ASP A 293 30.76 16.84 -36.60
C ASP A 293 29.53 16.22 -35.90
N ILE A 294 29.64 15.02 -35.31
CA ILE A 294 28.57 14.41 -34.49
C ILE A 294 28.16 15.34 -33.34
N ALA A 295 29.12 16.01 -32.70
CA ALA A 295 28.85 16.98 -31.66
C ALA A 295 28.04 18.20 -32.15
N LYS A 296 28.20 18.59 -33.43
CA LYS A 296 27.36 19.65 -34.04
C LYS A 296 25.93 19.15 -34.26
N LYS A 297 25.76 17.87 -34.59
CA LYS A 297 24.43 17.25 -34.70
C LYS A 297 23.74 17.19 -33.33
N TRP A 298 24.45 16.86 -32.26
CA TRP A 298 23.90 16.95 -30.90
C TRP A 298 23.34 18.33 -30.59
N GLU A 299 24.05 19.39 -30.97
CA GLU A 299 23.57 20.74 -30.71
C GLU A 299 22.26 21.06 -31.46
N LYS A 300 22.08 20.52 -32.67
CA LYS A 300 20.82 20.66 -33.43
C LYS A 300 19.67 19.91 -32.73
N VAL A 301 19.92 18.67 -32.30
CA VAL A 301 18.95 17.85 -31.53
C VAL A 301 18.59 18.54 -30.22
N ARG A 302 19.60 19.02 -29.48
CA ARG A 302 19.45 19.72 -28.19
C ARG A 302 18.66 21.02 -28.36
N THR A 303 18.95 21.80 -29.40
CA THR A 303 18.21 23.04 -29.72
C THR A 303 16.73 22.74 -29.96
N MET A 304 16.41 21.65 -30.66
CA MET A 304 15.02 21.27 -30.92
C MET A 304 14.31 20.76 -29.65
N LEU A 305 15.00 20.04 -28.77
CA LEU A 305 14.46 19.65 -27.45
C LEU A 305 14.15 20.88 -26.57
N ARG A 306 15.02 21.90 -26.58
CA ARG A 306 14.77 23.20 -25.93
C ARG A 306 13.50 23.86 -26.45
N ARG A 307 13.34 23.97 -27.78
CA ARG A 307 12.13 24.53 -28.41
C ARG A 307 10.86 23.76 -28.04
N THR A 308 10.93 22.43 -28.10
CA THR A 308 9.82 21.53 -27.75
C THR A 308 9.30 21.77 -26.33
N ASN A 309 10.17 22.23 -25.42
CA ASN A 309 9.87 22.48 -24.02
C ASN A 309 9.83 23.97 -23.65
N GLY A 310 9.89 24.89 -24.62
CA GLY A 310 9.83 26.33 -24.34
C GLY A 310 11.00 26.85 -23.50
N VAL A 311 12.18 26.24 -23.65
CA VAL A 311 13.44 26.65 -23.02
C VAL A 311 14.31 27.34 -24.07
N TYR A 312 15.02 28.40 -23.68
CA TYR A 312 15.85 29.17 -24.61
C TYR A 312 17.19 29.57 -23.98
N ASP A 313 18.25 29.54 -24.78
CA ASP A 313 19.60 30.01 -24.41
C ASP A 313 19.82 31.47 -24.85
N ALA A 314 19.98 32.36 -23.87
CA ALA A 314 20.25 33.78 -24.03
C ALA A 314 21.52 34.06 -24.84
N ASN A 315 22.56 33.24 -24.68
CA ASN A 315 23.85 33.42 -25.35
C ASN A 315 23.81 33.05 -26.83
N ARG A 316 22.75 32.37 -27.27
CA ARG A 316 22.57 31.90 -28.65
C ARG A 316 21.55 32.70 -29.45
N GLY A 317 21.02 33.79 -28.88
CA GLY A 317 20.01 34.61 -29.53
C GLY A 317 18.67 33.88 -29.71
N GLU A 318 18.37 32.89 -28.86
CA GLU A 318 17.11 32.12 -28.90
C GLU A 318 15.94 32.86 -28.23
N GLN A 319 16.17 34.04 -27.65
CA GLN A 319 15.19 34.84 -26.91
C GLN A 319 14.04 35.36 -27.80
N GLY A 320 12.82 35.38 -27.25
CA GLY A 320 11.64 36.01 -27.88
C GLY A 320 10.77 35.10 -28.76
N ARG A 321 11.04 33.79 -28.80
CA ARG A 321 10.17 32.82 -29.50
C ARG A 321 9.01 32.36 -28.59
N PRO A 322 7.75 32.40 -29.03
CA PRO A 322 6.63 31.89 -28.25
C PRO A 322 6.72 30.37 -28.06
N TYR A 323 6.56 29.88 -26.82
CA TYR A 323 6.37 28.46 -26.57
C TYR A 323 5.02 28.01 -27.14
N LYS A 324 5.03 26.94 -27.94
CA LYS A 324 3.82 26.36 -28.57
C LYS A 324 3.57 24.95 -28.02
N PRO A 325 2.84 24.81 -26.90
CA PRO A 325 2.57 23.50 -26.29
C PRO A 325 1.70 22.60 -27.18
N ASP A 326 0.84 23.17 -28.02
CA ASP A 326 -0.05 22.40 -28.89
C ASP A 326 0.59 22.02 -30.24
N ALA A 327 1.87 22.36 -30.43
CA ALA A 327 2.59 22.12 -31.67
C ALA A 327 3.30 20.76 -31.70
N VAL A 328 3.18 20.03 -32.81
CA VAL A 328 3.96 18.80 -33.09
C VAL A 328 5.39 19.17 -33.45
N TYR A 329 6.36 18.65 -32.70
CA TYR A 329 7.79 18.79 -33.00
C TYR A 329 8.35 17.45 -33.44
N MET A 330 9.16 17.44 -34.50
CA MET A 330 9.82 16.26 -35.05
C MET A 330 11.32 16.49 -35.15
N ASN A 331 12.10 15.61 -34.54
CA ASN A 331 13.54 15.79 -34.37
C ASN A 331 14.28 14.54 -34.87
N TYR A 332 15.03 14.68 -35.95
CA TYR A 332 15.80 13.59 -36.53
C TYR A 332 17.18 13.53 -35.88
N THR A 333 17.53 12.38 -35.34
CA THR A 333 18.84 12.13 -34.69
C THR A 333 19.88 11.57 -35.66
N SER A 334 19.44 11.24 -36.88
CA SER A 334 20.19 10.63 -37.99
C SER A 334 21.12 11.60 -38.72
N GLY A 335 22.10 11.08 -39.47
CA GLY A 335 23.00 11.89 -40.30
C GLY A 335 23.81 11.10 -41.33
N THR A 336 24.31 11.81 -42.35
CA THR A 336 25.01 11.25 -43.52
C THR A 336 26.37 11.97 -43.75
N GLY A 337 27.31 11.29 -44.43
CA GLY A 337 28.68 11.79 -44.71
C GLY A 337 29.77 10.88 -44.13
N ILE A 338 29.46 10.21 -43.03
CA ILE A 338 30.12 9.00 -42.51
C ILE A 338 29.05 7.89 -42.37
N PHE A 339 29.44 6.67 -41.97
CA PHE A 339 28.50 5.55 -41.82
C PHE A 339 27.36 5.88 -40.81
N PRO A 340 26.07 5.65 -41.15
CA PRO A 340 24.94 5.97 -40.26
C PRO A 340 25.05 5.32 -38.87
N ALA A 341 25.55 4.08 -38.82
CA ALA A 341 25.85 3.36 -37.59
C ALA A 341 26.78 4.17 -36.65
N ASN A 342 27.79 4.84 -37.19
CA ASN A 342 28.75 5.62 -36.42
C ASN A 342 28.16 6.94 -35.93
N VAL A 343 27.20 7.53 -36.67
CA VAL A 343 26.47 8.73 -36.21
C VAL A 343 25.55 8.36 -35.04
N ALA A 344 24.79 7.27 -35.17
CA ALA A 344 23.84 6.82 -34.17
C ALA A 344 24.51 6.26 -32.90
N GLY A 345 25.44 5.32 -33.06
CA GLY A 345 26.10 4.58 -31.97
C GLY A 345 27.44 5.12 -31.51
N GLY A 346 28.11 5.97 -32.31
CA GLY A 346 29.41 6.52 -31.99
C GLY A 346 30.59 5.60 -32.33
N LEU A 347 31.77 5.98 -31.84
CA LEU A 347 33.04 5.26 -31.99
C LEU A 347 33.87 5.40 -30.70
N PRO A 348 34.93 4.61 -30.49
CA PRO A 348 35.80 4.76 -29.33
C PRO A 348 36.24 6.23 -29.12
N GLY A 349 35.81 6.82 -28.00
CA GLY A 349 36.12 8.21 -27.63
C GLY A 349 35.19 9.29 -28.21
N VAL A 350 34.17 8.92 -28.98
CA VAL A 350 33.14 9.83 -29.53
C VAL A 350 31.77 9.18 -29.40
N ASN A 351 30.93 9.70 -28.49
CA ASN A 351 29.58 9.19 -28.29
C ASN A 351 28.73 9.38 -29.57
N GLY A 352 27.75 8.51 -29.78
CA GLY A 352 26.75 8.65 -30.84
C GLY A 352 25.64 9.64 -30.48
N VAL A 353 24.75 9.95 -31.43
CA VAL A 353 23.58 10.80 -31.16
C VAL A 353 22.56 10.11 -30.26
N ASN A 354 22.35 8.79 -30.40
CA ASN A 354 21.42 8.03 -29.55
C ASN A 354 21.92 7.96 -28.11
N GLU A 355 23.23 7.75 -27.93
CA GLU A 355 23.88 7.79 -26.61
C GLU A 355 23.77 9.17 -25.96
N PHE A 356 23.99 10.25 -26.72
CA PHE A 356 23.79 11.60 -26.21
C PHE A 356 22.33 11.83 -25.76
N LEU A 357 21.36 11.37 -26.55
CA LEU A 357 19.95 11.57 -26.26
C LEU A 357 19.52 10.83 -24.99
N ILE A 358 19.91 9.56 -24.80
CA ILE A 358 19.58 8.84 -23.56
C ILE A 358 20.24 9.50 -22.34
N GLN A 359 21.50 9.95 -22.47
CA GLN A 359 22.21 10.65 -21.39
C GLN A 359 21.52 11.97 -21.03
N CYS A 360 21.03 12.70 -22.04
CA CYS A 360 20.23 13.90 -21.89
C CYS A 360 18.91 13.62 -21.15
N LEU A 361 18.21 12.55 -21.51
CA LEU A 361 16.96 12.13 -20.87
C LEU A 361 17.15 11.66 -19.43
N HIS A 362 18.25 11.00 -19.11
CA HIS A 362 18.53 10.51 -17.74
C HIS A 362 19.24 11.53 -16.85
N GLY A 363 19.56 12.69 -17.41
CA GLY A 363 20.24 13.72 -16.65
C GLY A 363 21.69 13.38 -16.27
N THR A 364 22.36 12.47 -16.99
CA THR A 364 23.72 12.06 -16.64
C THR A 364 24.77 13.03 -17.18
N ASN A 365 25.84 13.26 -16.40
CA ASN A 365 27.02 14.04 -16.78
C ASN A 365 26.74 15.50 -17.23
N GLY A 366 25.62 16.11 -16.82
CA GLY A 366 25.29 17.50 -17.12
C GLY A 366 25.20 17.80 -18.62
N ARG A 367 24.79 16.83 -19.45
CA ARG A 367 24.77 16.94 -20.92
C ARG A 367 23.67 17.84 -21.48
N CYS A 368 22.61 18.06 -20.71
CA CYS A 368 21.48 18.94 -21.04
C CYS A 368 21.16 19.88 -19.86
N PRO A 369 22.13 20.70 -19.41
CA PRO A 369 22.07 21.49 -18.18
C PRO A 369 20.86 22.44 -18.12
N GLU A 370 20.24 22.75 -19.27
CA GLU A 370 19.04 23.58 -19.38
C GLU A 370 17.79 23.04 -18.66
N PHE A 371 17.76 21.75 -18.29
CA PHE A 371 16.61 21.08 -17.67
C PHE A 371 16.86 20.60 -16.21
N TYR A 372 17.76 21.25 -15.45
CA TYR A 372 18.12 20.84 -14.08
C TYR A 372 17.88 21.93 -13.02
N PRO A 373 17.73 21.56 -11.72
CA PRO A 373 17.41 22.50 -10.62
C PRO A 373 18.45 23.59 -10.34
N GLU A 374 19.67 23.46 -10.88
CA GLU A 374 20.76 24.43 -10.72
C GLU A 374 21.27 24.92 -12.09
N ARG A 375 20.36 25.11 -13.05
CA ARG A 375 20.72 25.51 -14.41
C ARG A 375 21.46 26.86 -14.42
N PRO A 376 22.44 27.05 -15.33
CA PRO A 376 23.10 28.33 -15.53
C PRO A 376 22.14 29.48 -15.90
N ASP A 377 22.52 30.71 -15.57
CA ASP A 377 21.71 31.94 -15.72
C ASP A 377 21.40 32.34 -17.17
N ASN A 378 22.10 31.76 -18.15
CA ASN A 378 21.84 31.98 -19.56
C ASN A 378 20.61 31.23 -20.09
N PHE A 379 19.98 30.34 -19.32
CA PHE A 379 18.76 29.65 -19.74
C PHE A 379 17.51 30.30 -19.13
N SER A 380 16.46 30.43 -19.93
CA SER A 380 15.17 31.00 -19.52
C SER A 380 14.01 30.18 -20.09
N GLY A 381 12.83 30.29 -19.47
CA GLY A 381 11.66 29.47 -19.80
C GLY A 381 11.45 28.36 -18.78
N ARG A 382 10.85 27.24 -19.22
CA ARG A 382 10.51 26.10 -18.36
C ARG A 382 11.77 25.41 -17.81
N GLU A 383 11.66 24.78 -16.64
CA GLU A 383 12.81 24.15 -15.95
C GLU A 383 12.94 22.65 -16.19
N THR A 384 11.93 22.04 -16.80
CA THR A 384 11.82 20.58 -17.00
C THR A 384 11.71 20.22 -18.47
N MET A 385 12.22 19.03 -18.82
CA MET A 385 11.94 18.38 -20.10
C MET A 385 10.70 17.51 -19.95
N ASP A 386 9.54 18.09 -20.28
CA ASP A 386 8.24 17.43 -20.15
C ASP A 386 7.99 16.41 -21.26
N ARG A 387 8.48 16.68 -22.46
CA ARG A 387 8.32 15.79 -23.61
C ARG A 387 9.47 15.93 -24.61
N THR A 388 9.65 14.91 -25.44
CA THR A 388 10.66 14.92 -26.51
C THR A 388 10.09 15.34 -27.87
N GLY A 389 8.76 15.33 -28.03
CA GLY A 389 8.13 15.32 -29.35
C GLY A 389 8.39 14.00 -30.06
N ILE A 390 8.31 14.00 -31.40
CA ILE A 390 8.64 12.83 -32.23
C ILE A 390 10.15 12.78 -32.43
N ILE A 391 10.79 11.68 -32.03
CA ILE A 391 12.23 11.45 -32.21
C ILE A 391 12.43 10.40 -33.30
N MET A 392 12.99 10.79 -34.43
CA MET A 392 13.29 9.90 -35.55
C MET A 392 14.74 9.41 -35.45
N MET A 393 14.96 8.10 -35.40
CA MET A 393 16.25 7.48 -35.09
C MET A 393 16.74 6.52 -36.16
N ASP A 394 18.06 6.50 -36.38
CA ASP A 394 18.78 5.37 -36.97
C ASP A 394 19.17 4.41 -35.84
N PHE A 395 18.97 3.11 -36.04
CA PHE A 395 19.31 2.03 -35.11
C PHE A 395 18.82 2.27 -33.66
N PRO A 396 17.51 2.46 -33.44
CA PRO A 396 16.98 2.67 -32.08
C PRO A 396 17.29 1.49 -31.15
N GLY A 397 17.83 1.76 -29.96
CA GLY A 397 17.96 0.79 -28.87
C GLY A 397 16.77 0.80 -27.91
N GLY A 398 16.48 -0.34 -27.28
CA GLY A 398 15.30 -0.54 -26.43
C GLY A 398 15.22 0.40 -25.22
N GLY A 399 16.31 0.57 -24.48
CA GLY A 399 16.41 1.51 -23.36
C GLY A 399 16.22 2.98 -23.74
N LEU A 400 16.66 3.41 -24.93
CA LEU A 400 16.36 4.74 -25.44
C LEU A 400 14.86 4.89 -25.78
N VAL A 401 14.27 3.88 -26.42
CA VAL A 401 12.82 3.84 -26.70
C VAL A 401 12.01 3.91 -25.40
N ASN A 402 12.37 3.11 -24.40
CA ASN A 402 11.77 3.14 -23.06
C ASN A 402 11.83 4.56 -22.45
N SER A 403 12.97 5.22 -22.56
CA SER A 403 13.20 6.56 -21.99
C SER A 403 12.40 7.66 -22.67
N ILE A 404 12.18 7.55 -23.99
CA ILE A 404 11.31 8.46 -24.74
C ILE A 404 9.85 8.23 -24.31
N ILE A 405 9.41 6.96 -24.28
CA ILE A 405 8.04 6.58 -23.91
C ILE A 405 7.69 7.02 -22.48
N ALA A 406 8.63 6.90 -21.54
CA ALA A 406 8.48 7.31 -20.14
C ALA A 406 8.19 8.80 -19.93
N ARG A 407 8.39 9.65 -20.96
CA ARG A 407 8.05 11.08 -20.92
C ARG A 407 6.60 11.37 -21.31
N ASN A 408 5.81 10.36 -21.67
CA ASN A 408 4.40 10.58 -21.95
C ASN A 408 3.62 10.78 -20.66
N PRO A 409 2.54 11.58 -20.70
CA PRO A 409 1.60 11.68 -19.60
C PRO A 409 0.76 10.41 -19.59
N PHE A 410 1.34 9.32 -19.12
CA PHE A 410 0.56 8.19 -18.63
C PHE A 410 -0.34 8.77 -17.56
N GLY A 411 -1.63 8.87 -17.87
CA GLY A 411 -2.57 9.24 -16.82
C GLY A 411 -2.57 8.13 -15.79
N ASP A 412 -3.04 8.44 -14.59
CA ASP A 412 -3.96 7.53 -13.93
C ASP A 412 -5.11 7.36 -14.92
N ASP A 413 -4.97 6.44 -15.87
CA ASP A 413 -6.08 6.11 -16.71
C ASP A 413 -7.12 5.49 -15.77
N PRO A 414 -8.30 6.10 -15.52
CA PRO A 414 -9.35 5.45 -14.74
C PRO A 414 -9.75 4.09 -15.34
N TRP A 415 -9.30 3.80 -16.56
CA TRP A 415 -9.53 2.57 -17.31
C TRP A 415 -8.48 1.47 -17.13
N ASP A 416 -7.36 1.73 -16.44
CA ASP A 416 -6.39 0.69 -16.08
C ASP A 416 -6.93 -0.17 -14.92
N ASN A 417 -6.46 -1.42 -14.81
CA ASN A 417 -6.94 -2.37 -13.79
C ASN A 417 -8.45 -2.65 -13.85
N GLY A 418 -9.01 -2.87 -15.05
CA GLY A 418 -10.43 -3.23 -15.22
C GLY A 418 -11.42 -2.11 -14.91
N GLY A 419 -10.98 -0.84 -14.90
CA GLY A 419 -11.87 0.30 -14.72
C GLY A 419 -12.21 0.64 -13.27
N VAL A 420 -11.62 -0.05 -12.29
CA VAL A 420 -11.71 0.32 -10.86
C VAL A 420 -10.58 1.26 -10.44
N GLY A 421 -9.69 1.65 -11.36
CA GLY A 421 -8.54 2.53 -11.09
C GLY A 421 -7.28 1.77 -10.66
N ASN A 422 -6.12 2.37 -10.97
CA ASN A 422 -4.79 1.87 -10.62
C ASN A 422 -3.98 2.99 -9.94
N PRO A 423 -4.43 3.51 -8.78
CA PRO A 423 -3.86 4.74 -8.22
C PRO A 423 -2.39 4.52 -7.87
N MET A 424 -1.52 5.44 -8.29
CA MET A 424 -0.11 5.41 -7.91
C MET A 424 0.27 6.80 -7.40
N GLU A 425 0.83 6.86 -6.20
CA GLU A 425 1.35 8.14 -5.72
C GLU A 425 2.62 8.48 -6.51
N ASP A 426 2.87 9.76 -6.80
CA ASP A 426 4.23 10.17 -7.11
C ASP A 426 5.10 9.80 -5.90
N HIS A 427 6.11 8.95 -6.11
CA HIS A 427 7.04 8.53 -5.06
C HIS A 427 8.34 9.32 -5.22
N PRO A 428 8.38 10.64 -4.90
CA PRO A 428 9.58 11.45 -5.09
C PRO A 428 10.77 10.94 -4.25
N GLY A 429 10.50 10.06 -3.27
CA GLY A 429 11.46 9.62 -2.28
C GLY A 429 11.86 10.75 -1.33
N GLY A 430 12.75 10.45 -0.39
CA GLY A 430 13.36 11.46 0.49
C GLY A 430 12.46 11.98 1.61
N ASP A 431 11.29 11.38 1.87
CA ASP A 431 10.50 11.64 3.07
C ASP A 431 11.03 10.83 4.27
N ASP A 432 12.30 11.05 4.59
CA ASP A 432 13.01 10.41 5.70
C ASP A 432 12.49 10.79 7.09
N GLY A 433 11.50 11.68 7.16
CA GLY A 433 10.93 12.20 8.39
C GLY A 433 11.77 13.32 9.02
N GLY A 434 12.86 13.76 8.39
CA GLY A 434 13.77 14.78 8.89
C GLY A 434 14.64 14.34 10.06
N PRO A 435 15.43 15.26 10.65
CA PRO A 435 16.38 14.92 11.72
C PRO A 435 15.68 14.36 12.96
N ARG A 436 16.17 13.22 13.44
CA ARG A 436 15.69 12.60 14.68
C ARG A 436 15.97 13.54 15.88
N PRO A 437 15.03 13.68 16.85
CA PRO A 437 15.23 14.47 18.06
C PRO A 437 16.45 14.03 18.88
N SER A 438 17.15 14.98 19.50
CA SER A 438 18.27 14.69 20.41
C SER A 438 17.88 13.85 21.63
N SER A 439 16.60 13.87 22.02
CA SER A 439 16.07 13.02 23.10
C SER A 439 16.10 11.53 22.79
N MET A 440 16.33 11.15 21.52
CA MET A 440 16.58 9.76 21.10
C MET A 440 18.05 9.33 21.32
N ALA A 441 18.94 10.23 21.75
CA ALA A 441 20.32 9.90 22.13
C ALA A 441 20.48 9.56 23.63
N ALA A 442 19.37 9.42 24.37
CA ALA A 442 19.35 9.08 25.80
C ALA A 442 19.77 7.62 26.06
N ALA A 443 19.95 7.24 27.34
CA ALA A 443 20.21 5.85 27.70
C ALA A 443 19.02 4.98 27.25
N ALA A 444 19.30 3.79 26.70
CA ALA A 444 18.31 2.99 25.98
C ALA A 444 17.02 2.68 26.77
N SER A 445 17.09 2.58 28.12
CA SER A 445 15.93 2.35 29.00
C SER A 445 14.96 3.53 29.12
N ASP A 446 15.42 4.74 28.85
CA ASP A 446 14.67 5.97 29.13
C ASP A 446 13.56 6.21 28.10
N CYS A 447 13.73 5.70 26.88
CA CYS A 447 12.76 5.84 25.78
C CYS A 447 11.67 4.75 25.76
N ARG A 448 11.62 3.82 26.71
CA ARG A 448 10.61 2.74 26.73
C ARG A 448 9.17 3.30 26.78
N PRO A 449 8.18 2.81 26.01
CA PRO A 449 6.77 3.18 26.19
C PRO A 449 6.21 2.89 27.60
N GLU A 450 5.26 3.70 28.09
CA GLU A 450 4.89 3.60 29.51
C GLU A 450 4.04 2.36 29.80
N GLY A 451 4.34 1.69 30.92
CA GLY A 451 3.68 0.45 31.32
C GLY A 451 4.03 -0.78 30.49
N MET A 452 4.89 -0.67 29.47
CA MET A 452 5.37 -1.81 28.69
C MET A 452 6.41 -2.61 29.49
N VAL A 453 6.28 -3.93 29.58
CA VAL A 453 7.23 -4.76 30.36
C VAL A 453 8.58 -4.84 29.63
N PRO A 454 9.70 -4.42 30.25
CA PRO A 454 11.02 -4.62 29.67
C PRO A 454 11.49 -6.07 29.81
N THR A 455 12.29 -6.55 28.86
CA THR A 455 12.98 -7.83 29.01
C THR A 455 14.10 -7.71 30.04
N ALA A 456 14.06 -8.54 31.08
CA ALA A 456 15.04 -8.51 32.16
C ALA A 456 16.46 -8.77 31.63
N ASN A 457 17.41 -7.92 32.08
CA ASN A 457 18.84 -8.01 31.73
C ASN A 457 19.15 -7.88 30.24
N VAL A 458 18.32 -7.17 29.47
CA VAL A 458 18.58 -6.86 28.05
C VAL A 458 18.61 -5.34 27.85
N ALA A 459 19.65 -4.83 27.20
CA ALA A 459 19.79 -3.42 26.84
C ALA A 459 19.06 -3.14 25.52
N THR A 460 17.73 -3.28 25.53
CA THR A 460 16.88 -3.09 24.35
C THR A 460 16.97 -1.65 23.82
N PRO A 461 17.25 -1.41 22.53
CA PRO A 461 17.49 -0.08 21.97
C PRO A 461 16.18 0.69 21.69
N TYR A 462 15.34 0.92 22.72
CA TYR A 462 14.04 1.61 22.54
C TYR A 462 14.18 2.98 21.86
N CYS A 463 15.27 3.70 22.13
CA CYS A 463 15.51 5.03 21.55
C CYS A 463 15.76 5.02 20.03
N ASP A 464 15.88 3.86 19.37
CA ASP A 464 15.88 3.80 17.91
C ASP A 464 14.52 4.24 17.31
N VAL A 465 13.42 3.96 18.02
CA VAL A 465 12.05 4.23 17.56
C VAL A 465 11.31 5.22 18.46
N TYR A 466 11.64 5.27 19.75
CA TYR A 466 10.94 6.09 20.74
C TYR A 466 11.77 7.29 21.22
N GLN A 467 11.08 8.36 21.56
CA GLN A 467 11.63 9.56 22.18
C GLN A 467 11.84 9.34 23.69
N GLY A 468 12.60 10.22 24.36
CA GLY A 468 12.89 10.10 25.80
C GLY A 468 11.67 10.16 26.74
N ASP A 469 10.49 10.48 26.25
CA ASP A 469 9.23 10.39 27.00
C ASP A 469 8.43 9.10 26.68
N GLY A 470 8.96 8.21 25.84
CA GLY A 470 8.32 6.97 25.42
C GLY A 470 7.33 7.12 24.27
N ARG A 471 7.21 8.31 23.65
CA ARG A 471 6.38 8.49 22.44
C ARG A 471 7.14 8.05 21.21
N GLU A 472 6.44 7.40 20.31
CA GLU A 472 7.02 6.98 19.05
C GLU A 472 7.42 8.17 18.19
N TRP A 473 8.59 8.11 17.57
CA TRP A 473 8.97 9.04 16.52
C TRP A 473 8.42 8.54 15.17
N LEU A 474 7.61 9.36 14.53
CA LEU A 474 6.91 9.06 13.27
C LEU A 474 7.36 9.96 12.10
N GLY A 475 8.40 10.77 12.33
CA GLY A 475 8.84 11.86 11.44
C GLY A 475 8.31 13.24 11.85
N ASN A 476 8.93 14.28 11.31
CA ASN A 476 8.57 15.67 11.55
C ASN A 476 7.12 15.96 11.16
N GLY A 477 6.41 16.68 12.02
CA GLY A 477 5.01 17.04 11.80
C GLY A 477 4.00 15.89 11.89
N ARG A 478 4.42 14.71 12.38
CA ARG A 478 3.55 13.52 12.50
C ARG A 478 3.41 13.09 13.95
N PRO A 479 2.39 13.60 14.67
CA PRO A 479 2.24 13.33 16.10
C PRO A 479 1.40 12.08 16.43
N ARG A 480 0.74 11.46 15.42
CA ARG A 480 -0.12 10.27 15.57
C ARG A 480 0.13 9.26 14.45
N ARG A 481 -0.19 8.00 14.72
CA ARG A 481 -0.07 6.91 13.74
C ARG A 481 -1.19 6.92 12.71
N VAL A 482 -0.84 6.47 11.51
CA VAL A 482 -1.75 6.07 10.44
C VAL A 482 -1.27 4.68 10.00
N VAL A 483 -1.96 3.64 10.45
CA VAL A 483 -1.54 2.22 10.30
C VAL A 483 -2.39 1.53 9.25
N ALA A 484 -1.81 1.19 8.10
CA ALA A 484 -2.59 0.68 6.99
C ALA A 484 -2.39 -0.82 6.80
N TYR A 485 -3.48 -1.59 6.76
CA TYR A 485 -3.42 -2.98 6.32
C TYR A 485 -3.41 -3.06 4.80
N PHE A 486 -2.38 -3.72 4.27
CA PHE A 486 -2.23 -4.07 2.86
C PHE A 486 -2.56 -5.55 2.68
N ASN A 487 -3.66 -5.84 1.99
CA ASN A 487 -4.05 -7.21 1.67
C ASN A 487 -3.24 -7.74 0.47
N GLY A 488 -2.27 -8.60 0.74
CA GLY A 488 -1.42 -9.25 -0.26
C GLY A 488 -2.15 -10.24 -1.18
N GLY A 489 -3.43 -10.52 -0.94
CA GLY A 489 -4.26 -11.35 -1.80
C GLY A 489 -4.74 -10.65 -3.07
N ARG A 490 -4.76 -9.30 -3.13
CA ARG A 490 -5.25 -8.53 -4.28
C ARG A 490 -4.22 -8.41 -5.40
N THR A 491 -3.79 -9.56 -5.90
CA THR A 491 -2.70 -9.66 -6.88
C THR A 491 -3.12 -9.47 -8.33
N GLY A 492 -4.42 -9.64 -8.62
CA GLY A 492 -4.99 -9.69 -9.98
C GLY A 492 -4.68 -10.96 -10.76
N ALA A 493 -4.06 -11.97 -10.14
CA ALA A 493 -3.70 -13.22 -10.81
C ALA A 493 -4.92 -14.06 -11.23
N ASP A 494 -6.07 -13.85 -10.59
CA ASP A 494 -7.36 -14.48 -10.90
C ASP A 494 -8.20 -13.67 -11.91
N GLY A 495 -7.66 -12.56 -12.42
CA GLY A 495 -8.35 -11.66 -13.35
C GLY A 495 -9.24 -10.62 -12.65
N THR A 496 -9.34 -10.64 -11.32
CA THR A 496 -10.01 -9.58 -10.56
C THR A 496 -9.13 -8.33 -10.45
N PRO A 497 -9.68 -7.16 -10.12
CA PRO A 497 -8.87 -5.97 -9.96
C PRO A 497 -7.84 -6.08 -8.83
N HIS A 498 -6.62 -5.64 -9.11
CA HIS A 498 -5.50 -5.73 -8.18
C HIS A 498 -5.28 -4.46 -7.36
N TYR A 499 -4.62 -4.59 -6.21
CA TYR A 499 -4.05 -3.48 -5.45
C TYR A 499 -2.69 -3.92 -4.92
N LEU A 500 -1.63 -3.44 -5.57
CA LEU A 500 -0.24 -3.84 -5.33
C LEU A 500 0.47 -2.84 -4.41
N VAL A 501 1.70 -3.19 -4.00
CA VAL A 501 2.51 -2.34 -3.11
C VAL A 501 2.80 -0.95 -3.71
N LYS A 502 2.86 -0.84 -5.04
CA LYS A 502 2.97 0.45 -5.75
C LYS A 502 1.79 1.38 -5.50
N ASN A 503 0.62 0.82 -5.20
CA ASN A 503 -0.62 1.57 -5.00
C ASN A 503 -0.73 2.10 -3.57
N ILE A 504 0.18 1.77 -2.66
CA ILE A 504 0.14 2.28 -1.28
C ILE A 504 0.45 3.79 -1.30
N PRO A 505 -0.34 4.64 -0.61
CA PRO A 505 -0.04 6.06 -0.45
C PRO A 505 1.03 6.28 0.63
N TRP A 506 2.27 5.89 0.33
CA TRP A 506 3.40 5.85 1.27
C TRP A 506 3.64 7.17 2.00
N SER A 507 3.44 8.32 1.33
CA SER A 507 3.62 9.62 1.98
C SER A 507 2.53 9.92 3.03
N LYS A 508 1.46 9.14 3.09
CA LYS A 508 0.27 9.42 3.91
C LYS A 508 0.13 8.48 5.11
N VAL A 509 0.88 7.39 5.13
CA VAL A 509 0.85 6.37 6.19
C VAL A 509 2.11 6.44 7.06
N THR A 510 2.05 5.90 8.28
CA THR A 510 3.23 5.75 9.15
C THR A 510 3.65 4.30 9.32
N HIS A 511 2.69 3.37 9.21
CA HIS A 511 2.93 1.94 9.29
C HIS A 511 2.15 1.20 8.20
N ILE A 512 2.74 0.14 7.67
CA ILE A 512 2.07 -0.84 6.80
C ILE A 512 2.10 -2.20 7.48
N ASN A 513 0.93 -2.79 7.67
CA ASN A 513 0.75 -4.16 8.10
C ASN A 513 0.46 -5.02 6.86
N TYR A 514 1.38 -5.91 6.49
CA TYR A 514 1.16 -6.86 5.39
C TYR A 514 0.26 -8.00 5.87
N ALA A 515 -0.91 -8.14 5.25
CA ALA A 515 -1.90 -9.16 5.54
C ALA A 515 -1.91 -10.23 4.41
N PHE A 516 -1.71 -11.52 4.68
CA PHE A 516 -1.34 -12.12 5.96
C PHE A 516 -0.25 -13.18 5.80
N ALA A 517 0.55 -13.35 6.85
CA ALA A 517 1.26 -14.59 7.14
C ALA A 517 0.38 -15.53 7.98
N ALA A 518 0.77 -16.81 8.04
CA ALA A 518 0.10 -17.84 8.83
C ALA A 518 1.09 -18.57 9.74
N VAL A 519 0.56 -19.34 10.69
CA VAL A 519 1.34 -20.27 11.51
C VAL A 519 1.26 -21.67 10.91
N GLN A 520 2.38 -22.18 10.39
CA GLN A 520 2.48 -23.53 9.83
C GLN A 520 3.65 -24.27 10.48
N ASN A 521 3.41 -25.48 10.99
CA ASN A 521 4.43 -26.29 11.68
C ASN A 521 5.15 -25.53 12.82
N ASN A 522 4.38 -24.77 13.61
CA ASN A 522 4.88 -23.87 14.65
C ASN A 522 5.87 -22.79 14.16
N ARG A 523 5.84 -22.43 12.87
CA ARG A 523 6.68 -21.38 12.28
C ARG A 523 5.82 -20.39 11.50
N ILE A 524 6.31 -19.16 11.33
CA ILE A 524 5.70 -18.19 10.42
C ILE A 524 5.87 -18.66 8.96
N ALA A 525 4.82 -18.53 8.16
CA ALA A 525 4.80 -18.88 6.74
C ALA A 525 4.01 -17.85 5.93
N VAL A 526 4.37 -17.68 4.66
CA VAL A 526 3.70 -16.80 3.68
C VAL A 526 3.50 -17.54 2.37
N ASP A 527 2.59 -17.04 1.54
CA ASP A 527 2.32 -17.59 0.21
C ASP A 527 3.35 -17.14 -0.85
N ALA A 528 3.10 -17.58 -2.09
CA ALA A 528 3.92 -17.24 -3.24
C ALA A 528 3.78 -15.77 -3.69
N ALA A 529 2.63 -15.12 -3.43
CA ALA A 529 2.42 -13.71 -3.76
C ALA A 529 3.39 -12.81 -2.99
N ALA A 530 3.69 -13.17 -1.74
CA ALA A 530 4.64 -12.46 -0.91
C ALA A 530 6.06 -12.45 -1.49
N THR A 531 6.56 -13.57 -2.05
CA THR A 531 8.00 -13.77 -2.31
C THR A 531 8.39 -14.24 -3.71
N GLN A 532 7.45 -14.65 -4.55
CA GLN A 532 7.73 -15.30 -5.84
C GLN A 532 7.05 -14.62 -7.03
N MET A 533 5.89 -13.99 -6.81
CA MET A 533 5.10 -13.38 -7.88
C MET A 533 5.81 -12.17 -8.53
N GLN A 534 5.46 -11.90 -9.78
CA GLN A 534 5.91 -10.74 -10.54
C GLN A 534 4.72 -10.18 -11.31
N TRP A 535 4.79 -8.90 -11.62
CA TRP A 535 3.80 -8.21 -12.42
C TRP A 535 4.49 -7.55 -13.63
N PRO A 536 4.85 -8.33 -14.67
CA PRO A 536 5.52 -7.78 -15.85
C PRO A 536 4.65 -6.72 -16.53
N GLY A 537 5.24 -5.57 -16.86
CA GLY A 537 4.54 -4.45 -17.49
C GLY A 537 3.76 -3.54 -16.53
N GLU A 538 3.62 -3.92 -15.24
CA GLU A 538 3.02 -3.05 -14.23
C GLU A 538 4.03 -2.00 -13.75
N VAL A 539 3.85 -0.76 -14.21
CA VAL A 539 4.68 0.40 -13.83
C VAL A 539 4.68 0.57 -12.31
N GLY A 540 5.85 0.71 -11.70
CA GLY A 540 6.06 0.81 -10.26
C GLY A 540 6.22 -0.54 -9.55
N ALA A 541 5.71 -1.63 -10.15
CA ALA A 541 5.81 -2.98 -9.63
C ALA A 541 7.01 -3.77 -10.22
N GLU A 542 7.99 -3.08 -10.81
CA GLU A 542 9.22 -3.72 -11.27
C GLU A 542 10.03 -4.22 -10.08
N MET A 543 10.50 -5.47 -10.18
CA MET A 543 11.31 -6.11 -9.14
C MET A 543 12.70 -5.48 -9.05
N ASP A 544 13.19 -5.28 -7.84
CA ASP A 544 14.60 -5.03 -7.58
C ASP A 544 15.39 -6.34 -7.75
N GLY A 545 16.17 -6.42 -8.85
CA GLY A 545 17.00 -7.58 -9.17
C GLY A 545 18.15 -7.85 -8.19
N SER A 546 18.44 -6.93 -7.26
CA SER A 546 19.46 -7.12 -6.22
C SER A 546 18.96 -7.95 -5.03
N LEU A 547 17.65 -8.19 -4.92
CA LEU A 547 17.05 -8.92 -3.80
C LEU A 547 16.90 -10.42 -4.14
N PRO A 548 17.13 -11.33 -3.17
CA PRO A 548 17.02 -12.77 -3.40
C PRO A 548 15.56 -13.28 -3.41
N TYR A 549 14.58 -12.38 -3.37
CA TYR A 549 13.15 -12.67 -3.38
C TYR A 549 12.40 -11.67 -4.28
N LYS A 550 11.21 -12.07 -4.73
CA LYS A 550 10.31 -11.30 -5.60
C LYS A 550 9.03 -10.93 -4.83
N GLY A 551 7.91 -10.79 -5.53
CA GLY A 551 6.60 -10.58 -4.94
C GLY A 551 6.45 -9.25 -4.22
N HIS A 552 5.42 -9.16 -3.39
CA HIS A 552 5.18 -7.96 -2.60
C HIS A 552 6.33 -7.61 -1.66
N PHE A 553 7.10 -8.58 -1.15
CA PHE A 553 8.20 -8.29 -0.23
C PHE A 553 9.38 -7.60 -0.92
N ASN A 554 9.63 -7.93 -2.19
CA ASN A 554 10.59 -7.19 -3.01
C ASN A 554 10.15 -5.71 -3.14
N LEU A 555 8.89 -5.49 -3.50
CA LEU A 555 8.34 -4.14 -3.64
C LEU A 555 8.32 -3.39 -2.30
N LEU A 556 7.92 -4.02 -1.20
CA LEU A 556 7.95 -3.39 0.13
C LEU A 556 9.38 -2.94 0.47
N THR A 557 10.39 -3.77 0.17
CA THR A 557 11.80 -3.40 0.37
C THR A 557 12.20 -2.21 -0.51
N LYS A 558 11.83 -2.20 -1.80
CA LYS A 558 12.07 -1.09 -2.75
C LYS A 558 11.45 0.22 -2.24
N TYR A 559 10.17 0.20 -1.89
CA TYR A 559 9.43 1.39 -1.46
C TYR A 559 9.83 1.88 -0.07
N LYS A 560 10.19 1.00 0.86
CA LYS A 560 10.76 1.41 2.15
C LYS A 560 12.06 2.19 2.00
N ARG A 561 12.89 1.88 0.99
CA ARG A 561 14.11 2.66 0.73
C ARG A 561 13.78 4.08 0.25
N LEU A 562 12.67 4.24 -0.48
CA LEU A 562 12.15 5.55 -0.89
C LEU A 562 11.51 6.30 0.29
N HIS A 563 10.88 5.56 1.21
CA HIS A 563 10.10 6.07 2.34
C HIS A 563 10.60 5.56 3.71
N PRO A 564 11.85 5.86 4.10
CA PRO A 564 12.51 5.17 5.22
C PRO A 564 11.92 5.45 6.61
N ARG A 565 11.01 6.43 6.73
CA ARG A 565 10.25 6.67 7.98
C ARG A 565 9.12 5.65 8.19
N VAL A 566 8.61 5.02 7.13
CA VAL A 566 7.44 4.13 7.19
C VAL A 566 7.87 2.77 7.69
N LYS A 567 7.20 2.29 8.74
CA LYS A 567 7.52 1.00 9.36
C LYS A 567 6.65 -0.10 8.76
N THR A 568 7.25 -1.18 8.29
CA THR A 568 6.49 -2.34 7.80
C THR A 568 6.48 -3.44 8.83
N LEU A 569 5.30 -3.99 9.11
CA LEU A 569 5.10 -5.13 9.99
C LEU A 569 4.45 -6.26 9.20
N ILE A 570 4.77 -7.51 9.55
CA ILE A 570 4.09 -8.68 9.03
C ILE A 570 2.96 -9.07 9.99
N SER A 571 1.71 -9.06 9.50
CA SER A 571 0.55 -9.51 10.28
C SER A 571 0.38 -11.01 10.12
N VAL A 572 0.34 -11.73 11.24
CA VAL A 572 0.21 -13.20 11.27
C VAL A 572 -1.17 -13.56 11.80
N GLY A 573 -1.95 -14.30 11.00
CA GLY A 573 -3.28 -14.78 11.36
C GLY A 573 -4.41 -14.17 10.53
N GLY A 574 -5.25 -13.37 11.17
CA GLY A 574 -6.54 -12.92 10.66
C GLY A 574 -7.61 -14.01 10.81
N TRP A 575 -8.86 -13.66 10.51
CA TRP A 575 -10.02 -14.56 10.63
C TRP A 575 -9.84 -15.92 9.93
N ALA A 576 -9.27 -15.94 8.72
CA ALA A 576 -9.07 -17.18 7.95
C ALA A 576 -7.73 -17.90 8.28
N GLY A 577 -6.76 -17.21 8.89
CA GLY A 577 -5.40 -17.71 9.11
C GLY A 577 -5.07 -18.10 10.55
N SER A 578 -6.03 -18.00 11.47
CA SER A 578 -5.79 -18.15 12.92
C SER A 578 -5.64 -19.61 13.39
N THR A 579 -6.04 -20.60 12.59
CA THR A 579 -6.04 -22.04 12.97
C THR A 579 -4.73 -22.51 13.62
N GLY A 580 -3.59 -22.09 13.06
CA GLY A 580 -2.27 -22.54 13.52
C GLY A 580 -1.90 -22.02 14.91
N PHE A 581 -2.46 -20.89 15.36
CA PHE A 581 -2.17 -20.34 16.69
C PHE A 581 -2.66 -21.26 17.81
N TYR A 582 -3.84 -21.87 17.66
CA TYR A 582 -4.44 -22.67 18.73
C TYR A 582 -3.51 -23.78 19.21
N ALA A 583 -3.02 -24.62 18.28
CA ALA A 583 -2.14 -25.73 18.63
C ALA A 583 -0.69 -25.30 18.90
N MET A 584 -0.21 -24.24 18.23
CA MET A 584 1.14 -23.70 18.46
C MET A 584 1.29 -23.13 19.87
N THR A 585 0.22 -22.50 20.39
CA THR A 585 0.23 -21.86 21.71
C THR A 585 -0.24 -22.79 22.84
N THR A 586 -1.14 -23.73 22.55
CA THR A 586 -1.87 -24.47 23.58
C THR A 586 -1.93 -25.97 23.30
N ASN A 587 -1.52 -26.77 24.29
CA ASN A 587 -1.64 -28.23 24.25
C ASN A 587 -3.12 -28.65 24.34
N ALA A 588 -3.42 -29.89 23.92
CA ALA A 588 -4.79 -30.39 23.92
C ALA A 588 -5.43 -30.45 25.33
N ASP A 589 -4.63 -30.49 26.39
CA ASP A 589 -5.09 -30.47 27.78
C ASP A 589 -5.36 -29.05 28.31
N GLY A 590 -5.12 -28.01 27.51
CA GLY A 590 -5.25 -26.60 27.85
C GLY A 590 -4.02 -25.99 28.53
N SER A 591 -2.92 -26.73 28.69
CA SER A 591 -1.64 -26.16 29.15
C SER A 591 -0.93 -25.39 28.03
N VAL A 592 -0.06 -24.45 28.42
CA VAL A 592 0.74 -23.68 27.46
C VAL A 592 1.73 -24.59 26.71
N ASN A 593 1.73 -24.52 25.38
CA ASN A 593 2.72 -25.18 24.53
C ASN A 593 3.95 -24.28 24.35
N GLN A 594 4.79 -24.18 25.39
CA GLN A 594 5.97 -23.31 25.35
C GLN A 594 6.97 -23.70 24.25
N GLY A 595 7.07 -24.99 23.90
CA GLY A 595 7.94 -25.46 22.81
C GLY A 595 7.51 -24.94 21.44
N GLY A 596 6.19 -24.98 21.15
CA GLY A 596 5.61 -24.40 19.95
C GLY A 596 5.82 -22.89 19.88
N ILE A 597 5.55 -22.19 20.99
CA ILE A 597 5.76 -20.74 21.13
C ILE A 597 7.23 -20.36 20.89
N ASN A 598 8.18 -21.07 21.48
CA ASN A 598 9.61 -20.81 21.30
C ASN A 598 10.02 -20.98 19.82
N THR A 599 9.53 -22.04 19.18
CA THR A 599 9.80 -22.31 17.76
C THR A 599 9.26 -21.19 16.88
N PHE A 600 8.03 -20.77 17.14
CA PHE A 600 7.38 -19.69 16.40
C PHE A 600 8.11 -18.37 16.60
N ALA A 601 8.36 -17.95 17.84
CA ALA A 601 9.02 -16.70 18.15
C ALA A 601 10.45 -16.63 17.59
N GLY A 602 11.19 -17.75 17.58
CA GLY A 602 12.48 -17.82 16.89
C GLY A 602 12.34 -17.66 15.38
N SER A 603 11.37 -18.35 14.77
CA SER A 603 11.11 -18.22 13.32
C SER A 603 10.68 -16.82 12.90
N VAL A 604 9.98 -16.08 13.76
CA VAL A 604 9.62 -14.68 13.52
C VAL A 604 10.87 -13.82 13.46
N VAL A 605 11.80 -13.95 14.41
CA VAL A 605 13.08 -13.20 14.37
C VAL A 605 13.84 -13.49 13.07
N ASP A 606 13.96 -14.75 12.67
CA ASP A 606 14.61 -15.14 11.41
C ASP A 606 13.92 -14.50 10.20
N PHE A 607 12.58 -14.47 10.20
CA PHE A 607 11.77 -13.89 9.13
C PHE A 607 11.96 -12.37 9.03
N LEU A 608 11.91 -11.65 10.15
CA LEU A 608 12.11 -10.19 10.17
C LEU A 608 13.50 -9.81 9.62
N ARG A 609 14.54 -10.58 9.98
CA ARG A 609 15.90 -10.40 9.46
C ARG A 609 16.01 -10.71 7.97
N THR A 610 15.35 -11.77 7.52
CA THR A 610 15.41 -12.23 6.12
C THR A 610 14.77 -11.22 5.16
N TYR A 611 13.62 -10.65 5.54
CA TYR A 611 12.82 -9.78 4.65
C TYR A 611 12.83 -8.30 5.05
N GLY A 612 13.59 -7.92 6.08
CA GLY A 612 13.79 -6.53 6.48
C GLY A 612 12.54 -5.84 7.03
N PHE A 613 11.65 -6.57 7.70
CA PHE A 613 10.49 -6.00 8.40
C PHE A 613 10.90 -5.32 9.73
N ASN A 614 10.18 -4.27 10.11
CA ASN A 614 10.42 -3.55 11.38
C ASN A 614 9.74 -4.20 12.58
N GLY A 615 8.89 -5.21 12.38
CA GLY A 615 8.20 -5.88 13.46
C GLY A 615 7.18 -6.90 12.99
N VAL A 616 6.50 -7.48 13.97
CA VAL A 616 5.44 -8.47 13.79
C VAL A 616 4.16 -7.96 14.44
N ASP A 617 3.05 -8.19 13.77
CA ASP A 617 1.70 -7.93 14.25
C ASP A 617 0.99 -9.29 14.43
N ILE A 618 0.50 -9.56 15.63
CA ILE A 618 -0.21 -10.81 15.92
C ILE A 618 -1.71 -10.58 15.83
N ASP A 619 -2.34 -11.22 14.85
CA ASP A 619 -3.78 -11.15 14.62
C ASP A 619 -4.41 -12.52 14.90
N PHE A 620 -4.46 -12.88 16.19
CA PHE A 620 -5.01 -14.16 16.64
C PHE A 620 -6.50 -14.00 16.94
N GLU A 621 -7.35 -14.57 16.08
CA GLU A 621 -8.80 -14.51 16.16
C GLU A 621 -9.44 -15.86 16.55
N TYR A 622 -9.71 -16.19 17.82
CA TYR A 622 -9.47 -15.40 19.03
C TYR A 622 -9.01 -16.24 20.23
N PRO A 623 -8.08 -15.74 21.08
CA PRO A 623 -7.64 -16.42 22.30
C PRO A 623 -8.62 -16.21 23.48
N THR A 624 -9.85 -16.68 23.33
CA THR A 624 -10.93 -16.52 24.31
C THR A 624 -11.44 -17.88 24.83
N VAL A 625 -11.98 -17.91 26.04
CA VAL A 625 -12.55 -19.15 26.63
C VAL A 625 -13.99 -19.43 26.17
N LEU A 626 -14.59 -18.53 25.39
CA LEU A 626 -15.99 -18.63 24.93
C LEU A 626 -16.20 -19.83 24.01
N ASP A 627 -17.36 -20.47 24.14
CA ASP A 627 -17.79 -21.53 23.23
C ASP A 627 -17.92 -21.00 21.80
N ASP A 628 -17.50 -21.82 20.82
CA ASP A 628 -17.82 -21.64 19.40
C ASP A 628 -17.50 -20.22 18.89
N SER A 629 -16.34 -19.71 19.32
CA SER A 629 -15.80 -18.39 18.97
C SER A 629 -14.57 -18.53 18.08
N GLY A 630 -14.30 -17.50 17.28
CA GLY A 630 -13.35 -17.61 16.17
C GLY A 630 -13.98 -18.29 14.96
N ASN A 631 -13.17 -18.53 13.93
CA ASN A 631 -13.63 -19.11 12.68
C ASN A 631 -14.28 -20.50 12.90
N PRO A 632 -15.49 -20.75 12.38
CA PRO A 632 -16.16 -22.06 12.50
C PRO A 632 -15.33 -23.25 12.03
N SER A 633 -14.47 -23.04 11.04
CA SER A 633 -13.54 -24.04 10.51
C SER A 633 -12.49 -24.47 11.55
N ASP A 634 -12.24 -23.64 12.56
CA ASP A 634 -11.21 -23.86 13.57
C ASP A 634 -11.74 -24.54 14.83
N TRP A 635 -13.06 -24.69 14.99
CA TRP A 635 -13.68 -25.15 16.24
C TRP A 635 -13.19 -26.52 16.71
N ALA A 636 -12.91 -27.44 15.79
CA ALA A 636 -12.34 -28.74 16.12
C ALA A 636 -10.97 -28.62 16.82
N VAL A 637 -10.20 -27.56 16.52
CA VAL A 637 -8.87 -27.29 17.10
C VAL A 637 -8.98 -26.35 18.31
N SER A 638 -9.82 -25.31 18.24
CA SER A 638 -9.92 -24.25 19.24
C SER A 638 -10.71 -24.68 20.49
N ASN A 639 -11.88 -25.33 20.33
CA ASN A 639 -12.77 -25.66 21.44
C ASN A 639 -12.10 -26.53 22.53
N PRO A 640 -11.33 -27.59 22.20
CA PRO A 640 -10.62 -28.37 23.22
C PRO A 640 -9.58 -27.56 24.03
N ARG A 641 -9.10 -26.44 23.47
CA ARG A 641 -7.99 -25.63 24.01
C ARG A 641 -8.45 -24.36 24.71
N ARG A 642 -9.68 -23.90 24.46
CA ARG A 642 -10.20 -22.58 24.88
C ARG A 642 -9.91 -22.20 26.33
N LYS A 643 -10.03 -23.14 27.27
CA LYS A 643 -9.82 -22.92 28.72
C LYS A 643 -8.41 -22.40 29.08
N GLY A 644 -7.42 -22.60 28.22
CA GLY A 644 -6.03 -22.16 28.40
C GLY A 644 -5.59 -21.05 27.44
N LEU A 645 -6.43 -20.65 26.47
CA LEU A 645 -6.04 -19.71 25.42
C LEU A 645 -5.59 -18.34 25.96
N PRO A 646 -6.25 -17.71 26.95
CA PRO A 646 -5.79 -16.41 27.47
C PRO A 646 -4.38 -16.48 28.08
N GLN A 647 -4.08 -17.55 28.83
CA GLN A 647 -2.76 -17.77 29.43
C GLN A 647 -1.71 -18.08 28.37
N ALA A 648 -2.06 -18.91 27.37
CA ALA A 648 -1.17 -19.24 26.26
C ALA A 648 -0.86 -18.04 25.37
N TYR A 649 -1.83 -17.17 25.10
CA TYR A 649 -1.63 -15.92 24.37
C TYR A 649 -0.72 -14.95 25.14
N THR A 650 -0.88 -14.87 26.46
CA THR A 650 0.04 -14.09 27.31
C THR A 650 1.46 -14.64 27.24
N ALA A 651 1.64 -15.97 27.24
CA ALA A 651 2.94 -16.61 27.09
C ALA A 651 3.55 -16.37 25.70
N LEU A 652 2.73 -16.39 24.63
CA LEU A 652 3.15 -16.05 23.27
C LEU A 652 3.71 -14.63 23.20
N MET A 653 2.93 -13.63 23.63
CA MET A 653 3.34 -12.23 23.53
C MET A 653 4.56 -11.91 24.40
N LYS A 654 4.65 -12.54 25.58
CA LYS A 654 5.86 -12.45 26.41
C LYS A 654 7.08 -13.02 25.69
N THR A 655 6.98 -14.23 25.16
CA THR A 655 8.11 -14.91 24.50
C THR A 655 8.55 -14.17 23.23
N LEU A 656 7.59 -13.65 22.46
CA LEU A 656 7.88 -12.78 21.31
C LEU A 656 8.64 -11.53 21.74
N ARG A 657 8.17 -10.80 22.77
CA ARG A 657 8.86 -9.60 23.27
C ARG A 657 10.28 -9.90 23.72
N GLU A 658 10.49 -10.98 24.47
CA GLU A 658 11.82 -11.39 24.95
C GLU A 658 12.77 -11.74 23.81
N ASN A 659 12.29 -12.45 22.77
CA ASN A 659 13.10 -12.78 21.60
C ASN A 659 13.40 -11.55 20.74
N LEU A 660 12.41 -10.69 20.51
CA LEU A 660 12.55 -9.45 19.74
C LEU A 660 13.47 -8.47 20.45
N ASP A 661 13.42 -8.35 21.78
CA ASP A 661 14.35 -7.49 22.55
C ASP A 661 15.79 -7.97 22.45
N ARG A 662 16.02 -9.29 22.56
CA ARG A 662 17.36 -9.88 22.41
C ARG A 662 17.89 -9.71 21.00
N ALA A 663 17.05 -9.93 19.98
CA ALA A 663 17.40 -9.67 18.60
C ALA A 663 17.71 -8.19 18.37
N SER A 664 16.88 -7.30 18.94
CA SER A 664 17.06 -5.85 18.81
C SER A 664 18.39 -5.39 19.40
N ALA A 665 18.74 -5.88 20.58
CA ALA A 665 20.01 -5.57 21.24
C ALA A 665 21.21 -6.13 20.46
N ALA A 666 21.08 -7.29 19.81
CA ALA A 666 22.13 -7.88 18.98
C ALA A 666 22.31 -7.13 17.65
N ASP A 667 21.22 -6.67 17.04
CA ASP A 667 21.20 -6.12 15.69
C ASP A 667 21.36 -4.58 15.70
N GLY A 668 21.26 -3.94 16.87
CA GLY A 668 21.33 -2.49 17.01
C GLY A 668 20.11 -1.75 16.43
N HIS A 669 19.01 -2.46 16.21
CA HIS A 669 17.77 -1.95 15.62
C HIS A 669 16.58 -2.43 16.46
N TYR A 670 15.57 -1.59 16.69
CA TYR A 670 14.42 -1.98 17.50
C TYR A 670 13.32 -2.66 16.67
N TYR A 671 12.92 -3.87 17.07
CA TYR A 671 11.78 -4.58 16.47
C TYR A 671 10.48 -4.37 17.26
N LEU A 672 9.43 -3.97 16.52
CA LEU A 672 8.08 -3.75 17.04
C LEU A 672 7.32 -5.07 17.23
N LEU A 673 6.52 -5.13 18.29
CA LEU A 673 5.53 -6.17 18.55
C LEU A 673 4.15 -5.52 18.74
N THR A 674 3.22 -5.82 17.84
CA THR A 674 1.85 -5.30 17.88
C THR A 674 0.83 -6.44 17.84
N SER A 675 -0.44 -6.10 18.02
CA SER A 675 -1.54 -7.00 17.71
C SER A 675 -2.73 -6.25 17.16
N ALA A 676 -3.51 -6.91 16.32
CA ALA A 676 -4.92 -6.58 16.14
C ALA A 676 -5.69 -7.15 17.34
N SER A 677 -6.40 -6.29 18.07
CA SER A 677 -7.16 -6.69 19.26
C SER A 677 -8.65 -6.47 19.04
N SER A 678 -9.46 -7.44 19.47
CA SER A 678 -10.92 -7.33 19.38
C SER A 678 -11.45 -6.14 20.19
N ALA A 679 -12.39 -5.41 19.60
CA ALA A 679 -13.18 -4.37 20.27
C ALA A 679 -14.52 -4.88 20.81
N SER A 680 -14.85 -6.17 20.57
CA SER A 680 -16.13 -6.77 20.99
C SER A 680 -16.15 -7.05 22.49
N GLY A 681 -17.06 -6.38 23.21
CA GLY A 681 -17.30 -6.64 24.63
C GLY A 681 -17.76 -8.06 24.95
N TYR A 682 -18.34 -8.78 23.98
CA TYR A 682 -18.61 -10.20 24.12
C TYR A 682 -17.31 -11.01 24.09
N LEU A 683 -16.50 -10.89 23.04
CA LEU A 683 -15.28 -11.68 22.86
C LEU A 683 -14.28 -11.48 24.00
N VAL A 684 -14.02 -10.22 24.36
CA VAL A 684 -13.00 -9.88 25.36
C VAL A 684 -13.39 -10.27 26.78
N ARG A 685 -14.66 -10.62 27.03
CA ARG A 685 -15.10 -11.20 28.31
C ARG A 685 -14.40 -12.52 28.61
N GLY A 686 -14.16 -13.34 27.60
CA GLY A 686 -13.46 -14.62 27.74
C GLY A 686 -11.94 -14.51 27.64
N MET A 687 -11.37 -13.31 27.55
CA MET A 687 -9.93 -13.07 27.42
C MET A 687 -9.27 -12.59 28.73
N ALA A 688 -9.91 -12.88 29.87
CA ALA A 688 -9.50 -12.44 31.20
C ALA A 688 -9.27 -10.92 31.26
N ASN A 689 -8.14 -10.45 31.79
CA ASN A 689 -7.74 -9.03 31.84
C ASN A 689 -6.68 -8.65 30.80
N GLN A 690 -6.50 -9.45 29.74
CA GLN A 690 -5.57 -9.19 28.63
C GLN A 690 -4.13 -8.89 29.06
N GLN A 691 -3.54 -9.73 29.92
CA GLN A 691 -2.15 -9.52 30.36
C GLN A 691 -1.17 -9.42 29.19
N ALA A 692 -1.46 -10.06 28.06
CA ALA A 692 -0.68 -9.99 26.82
C ALA A 692 -0.37 -8.55 26.34
N LEU A 693 -1.27 -7.58 26.56
CA LEU A 693 -1.11 -6.18 26.09
C LEU A 693 0.09 -5.46 26.72
N ARG A 694 0.58 -5.91 27.88
CA ARG A 694 1.74 -5.28 28.54
C ARG A 694 3.06 -5.51 27.81
N TYR A 695 3.10 -6.47 26.88
CA TYR A 695 4.30 -6.81 26.11
C TYR A 695 4.35 -6.14 24.73
N GLN A 696 3.27 -5.48 24.32
CA GLN A 696 3.15 -4.89 22.98
C GLN A 696 3.62 -3.44 22.96
N ASP A 697 4.17 -3.00 21.84
CA ASP A 697 4.46 -1.60 21.58
C ASP A 697 3.16 -0.79 21.51
N PHE A 698 2.23 -1.24 20.68
CA PHE A 698 0.86 -0.76 20.59
C PHE A 698 -0.08 -1.85 20.06
N THR A 699 -1.38 -1.62 20.19
CA THR A 699 -2.41 -2.47 19.59
C THR A 699 -3.27 -1.68 18.61
N ASN A 700 -3.72 -2.36 17.56
CA ASN A 700 -4.73 -1.88 16.63
C ASN A 700 -6.08 -2.45 17.06
N LEU A 701 -6.99 -1.61 17.56
CA LEU A 701 -8.35 -2.04 17.90
C LEU A 701 -9.12 -2.32 16.62
N MET A 702 -9.65 -3.53 16.46
CA MET A 702 -10.62 -3.88 15.42
C MET A 702 -11.99 -3.32 15.81
N ALA A 703 -12.12 -1.98 15.77
CA ALA A 703 -13.31 -1.22 16.14
C ALA A 703 -14.30 -1.10 14.96
N TYR A 704 -14.48 -2.22 14.29
CA TYR A 704 -15.37 -2.47 13.15
C TYR A 704 -15.85 -3.92 13.25
N ASP A 705 -16.74 -4.34 12.36
CA ASP A 705 -17.45 -5.61 12.44
C ASP A 705 -18.20 -5.77 13.78
N TYR A 706 -18.76 -4.67 14.31
CA TYR A 706 -19.67 -4.72 15.46
C TYR A 706 -20.99 -5.39 15.10
N HIS A 707 -21.54 -5.07 13.92
CA HIS A 707 -22.74 -5.70 13.37
C HIS A 707 -22.50 -6.15 11.93
N GLY A 708 -23.07 -7.30 11.60
CA GLY A 708 -22.96 -7.94 10.28
C GLY A 708 -23.90 -9.14 10.17
N THR A 709 -23.88 -9.80 9.01
CA THR A 709 -24.90 -10.80 8.63
C THR A 709 -24.81 -12.12 9.40
N TRP A 710 -23.83 -12.28 10.30
CA TRP A 710 -23.80 -13.39 11.25
C TRP A 710 -25.01 -13.41 12.21
N ASN A 711 -25.72 -12.27 12.36
CA ASN A 711 -26.98 -12.20 13.09
C ASN A 711 -28.04 -11.32 12.37
N ASP A 712 -29.23 -11.28 12.96
CA ASP A 712 -30.43 -10.66 12.42
C ASP A 712 -30.53 -9.14 12.64
N VAL A 713 -29.66 -8.55 13.44
CA VAL A 713 -29.72 -7.15 13.85
C VAL A 713 -29.04 -6.28 12.80
N VAL A 714 -29.81 -5.37 12.20
CA VAL A 714 -29.29 -4.42 11.20
C VAL A 714 -28.73 -3.21 11.93
N GLY A 715 -27.42 -3.01 11.84
CA GLY A 715 -26.74 -1.94 12.56
C GLY A 715 -25.44 -1.48 11.91
N PRO A 716 -24.81 -0.43 12.44
CA PRO A 716 -23.57 0.10 11.89
C PRO A 716 -22.38 -0.84 12.10
N ASN A 717 -21.48 -0.88 11.12
CA ASN A 717 -20.27 -1.69 11.15
C ASN A 717 -19.27 -1.19 12.22
N ALA A 718 -19.12 0.13 12.36
CA ALA A 718 -18.08 0.78 13.17
C ALA A 718 -18.62 1.94 14.03
N THR A 719 -19.51 1.63 14.97
CA THR A 719 -20.09 2.61 15.89
C THR A 719 -19.04 3.27 16.78
N LEU A 720 -19.04 4.62 16.88
CA LEU A 720 -18.14 5.32 17.80
C LEU A 720 -18.68 5.39 19.23
N TYR A 721 -19.98 5.63 19.38
CA TYR A 721 -20.65 5.77 20.68
C TYR A 721 -21.97 4.99 20.74
N ASP A 722 -22.31 4.52 21.93
CA ASP A 722 -23.60 3.90 22.22
C ASP A 722 -24.75 4.92 22.13
N ASP A 723 -25.88 4.53 21.53
CA ASP A 723 -27.12 5.31 21.52
C ASP A 723 -28.21 4.73 22.44
N HIS A 724 -27.91 3.66 23.17
CA HIS A 724 -28.80 2.90 24.04
C HIS A 724 -29.98 2.24 23.33
N LYS A 725 -29.89 2.02 22.01
CA LYS A 725 -30.96 1.43 21.19
C LYS A 725 -30.55 0.18 20.43
N ASP A 726 -29.30 -0.25 20.55
CA ASP A 726 -28.80 -1.48 19.95
C ASP A 726 -29.66 -2.70 20.40
N PRO A 727 -30.44 -3.32 19.50
CA PRO A 727 -31.29 -4.46 19.84
C PRO A 727 -30.50 -5.70 20.27
N GLU A 728 -29.23 -5.83 19.87
CA GLU A 728 -28.36 -6.92 20.30
C GLU A 728 -27.98 -6.79 21.78
N LEU A 729 -28.04 -5.58 22.34
CA LEU A 729 -27.72 -5.25 23.73
C LEU A 729 -28.95 -4.96 24.61
N ALA A 730 -30.17 -5.21 24.13
CA ALA A 730 -31.42 -4.90 24.86
C ALA A 730 -31.48 -5.48 26.30
N ASP A 731 -31.07 -6.73 26.47
CA ASP A 731 -31.02 -7.39 27.79
C ASP A 731 -29.97 -6.73 28.72
N LEU A 732 -28.86 -6.25 28.14
CA LEU A 732 -27.86 -5.52 28.90
C LEU A 732 -28.40 -4.18 29.41
N TYR A 733 -29.07 -3.41 28.54
CA TYR A 733 -29.60 -2.09 28.94
C TYR A 733 -30.66 -2.19 30.03
N SER A 734 -31.44 -3.27 30.03
CA SER A 734 -32.49 -3.52 31.02
C SER A 734 -31.97 -4.11 32.35
N THR A 735 -30.73 -4.65 32.37
CA THR A 735 -30.14 -5.24 33.56
C THR A 735 -29.41 -4.18 34.40
N PRO A 736 -29.88 -3.84 35.63
CA PRO A 736 -29.36 -2.69 36.40
C PRO A 736 -27.86 -2.74 36.71
N GLU A 737 -27.30 -3.93 36.91
CA GLU A 737 -25.89 -4.11 37.26
C GLU A 737 -24.92 -3.65 36.17
N TYR A 738 -25.36 -3.61 34.92
CA TYR A 738 -24.56 -3.08 33.79
C TYR A 738 -24.56 -1.56 33.71
N GLY A 739 -25.45 -0.88 34.45
CA GLY A 739 -25.50 0.58 34.51
C GLY A 739 -25.81 1.25 33.16
N GLY A 740 -26.46 0.54 32.23
CA GLY A 740 -26.79 1.04 30.89
C GLY A 740 -25.59 1.22 29.95
N ILE A 741 -24.45 0.57 30.22
CA ILE A 741 -23.23 0.73 29.42
C ILE A 741 -23.24 -0.26 28.22
N GLY A 742 -23.58 0.22 27.02
CA GLY A 742 -23.43 -0.55 25.79
C GLY A 742 -21.96 -0.68 25.36
N TYR A 743 -21.58 -1.84 24.82
CA TYR A 743 -20.17 -2.19 24.55
C TYR A 743 -19.81 -2.42 23.08
N PHE A 744 -20.77 -2.43 22.15
CA PHE A 744 -20.48 -2.50 20.71
C PHE A 744 -20.21 -1.11 20.13
N ASN A 745 -19.20 -0.44 20.67
CA ASN A 745 -18.74 0.87 20.22
C ASN A 745 -17.28 1.14 20.57
N THR A 746 -16.67 2.05 19.80
CA THR A 746 -15.25 2.37 19.88
C THR A 746 -14.85 3.04 21.19
N ASP A 747 -15.68 3.93 21.74
CA ASP A 747 -15.40 4.61 23.02
C ASP A 747 -15.32 3.62 24.20
N TRP A 748 -16.23 2.64 24.25
CA TRP A 748 -16.16 1.56 25.22
C TRP A 748 -14.87 0.75 25.09
N ALA A 749 -14.52 0.33 23.87
CA ALA A 749 -13.31 -0.45 23.61
C ALA A 749 -12.03 0.33 23.98
N MET A 750 -12.00 1.64 23.71
CA MET A 750 -10.93 2.52 24.15
C MET A 750 -10.80 2.52 25.67
N LYS A 751 -11.90 2.69 26.42
CA LYS A 751 -11.88 2.62 27.90
C LYS A 751 -11.38 1.25 28.38
N TYR A 752 -11.88 0.16 27.79
CA TYR A 752 -11.48 -1.21 28.11
C TYR A 752 -9.95 -1.37 28.06
N MET A 753 -9.29 -0.88 26.99
CA MET A 753 -7.85 -0.99 26.81
C MET A 753 -7.02 -0.20 27.84
N ARG A 754 -7.58 0.86 28.44
CA ARG A 754 -6.85 1.75 29.37
C ARG A 754 -6.36 1.04 30.63
N GLY A 755 -6.94 -0.11 30.99
CA GLY A 755 -6.51 -0.90 32.13
C GLY A 755 -5.13 -1.56 31.95
N GLN A 756 -4.69 -1.88 30.74
CA GLN A 756 -3.34 -2.44 30.50
C GLN A 756 -2.45 -1.53 29.67
N MET A 757 -3.02 -0.55 28.94
CA MET A 757 -2.26 0.26 27.98
C MET A 757 -2.42 1.75 28.26
N GLN A 758 -1.33 2.50 28.11
CA GLN A 758 -1.36 3.94 27.90
C GLN A 758 -2.20 4.25 26.64
N ALA A 759 -3.01 5.32 26.63
CA ALA A 759 -3.89 5.66 25.51
C ALA A 759 -3.12 5.78 24.17
N GLY A 760 -1.92 6.38 24.19
CA GLY A 760 -1.06 6.52 23.02
C GLY A 760 -0.54 5.20 22.42
N ARG A 761 -0.73 4.07 23.11
CA ARG A 761 -0.39 2.72 22.64
C ARG A 761 -1.61 1.97 22.09
N VAL A 762 -2.72 2.66 21.85
CA VAL A 762 -3.94 2.10 21.25
C VAL A 762 -4.27 2.90 19.99
N ASN A 763 -4.44 2.24 18.85
CA ASN A 763 -4.90 2.85 17.61
C ASN A 763 -6.34 2.40 17.32
N ILE A 764 -7.19 3.32 16.88
CA ILE A 764 -8.61 3.04 16.56
C ILE A 764 -8.70 2.50 15.12
N GLY A 765 -9.32 1.33 14.92
CA GLY A 765 -9.58 0.77 13.59
C GLY A 765 -10.77 1.42 12.91
N VAL A 766 -10.72 1.60 11.58
CA VAL A 766 -11.84 2.02 10.73
C VAL A 766 -11.98 1.10 9.50
N PRO A 767 -13.20 0.81 9.05
CA PRO A 767 -13.43 -0.06 7.90
C PRO A 767 -13.44 0.75 6.60
N TYR A 768 -12.65 0.35 5.62
CA TYR A 768 -12.74 0.80 4.22
C TYR A 768 -13.58 -0.17 3.39
N TYR A 769 -14.67 -0.62 3.97
CA TYR A 769 -15.62 -1.54 3.35
C TYR A 769 -16.98 -1.43 4.03
N THR A 770 -18.01 -1.96 3.39
CA THR A 770 -19.36 -2.03 3.92
C THR A 770 -19.68 -3.38 4.56
N ARG A 771 -20.68 -3.40 5.44
CA ARG A 771 -21.45 -4.60 5.79
C ARG A 771 -22.92 -4.32 5.53
N GLY A 772 -23.70 -5.32 5.12
CA GLY A 772 -25.07 -5.03 4.71
C GLY A 772 -26.04 -6.20 4.61
N TRP A 773 -27.32 -5.85 4.74
CA TRP A 773 -28.46 -6.77 4.76
C TRP A 773 -29.46 -6.38 3.68
N LYS A 774 -30.20 -7.38 3.17
CA LYS A 774 -31.41 -7.19 2.36
C LYS A 774 -32.64 -7.62 3.15
N ASN A 775 -33.82 -7.39 2.57
CA ASN A 775 -35.12 -7.74 3.19
C ASN A 775 -35.29 -7.17 4.61
N VAL A 776 -34.71 -6.00 4.87
CA VAL A 776 -34.76 -5.34 6.18
C VAL A 776 -36.18 -4.89 6.50
N THR A 777 -36.63 -5.20 7.72
CA THR A 777 -37.92 -4.78 8.27
C THR A 777 -37.73 -4.02 9.59
N GLY A 778 -38.65 -3.11 9.91
CA GLY A 778 -38.52 -2.27 11.10
C GLY A 778 -37.38 -1.25 11.01
N GLY A 779 -36.98 -0.72 12.17
CA GLY A 779 -35.93 0.29 12.29
C GLY A 779 -36.30 1.67 11.70
N THR A 780 -35.33 2.57 11.69
CA THR A 780 -35.43 3.89 11.05
C THR A 780 -34.49 3.92 9.84
N ASN A 781 -35.05 3.89 8.63
CA ASN A 781 -34.27 3.74 7.39
C ASN A 781 -33.33 2.51 7.44
N GLY A 782 -33.86 1.40 7.97
CA GLY A 782 -33.13 0.14 8.15
C GLY A 782 -32.30 0.04 9.43
N MET A 783 -31.77 1.15 9.96
CA MET A 783 -30.97 1.14 11.20
C MET A 783 -31.81 0.63 12.39
N TRP A 784 -31.25 -0.30 13.15
CA TRP A 784 -31.90 -1.03 14.24
C TRP A 784 -33.16 -1.81 13.81
N GLY A 785 -33.25 -2.14 12.52
CA GLY A 785 -34.21 -3.09 11.99
C GLY A 785 -33.77 -4.54 12.16
N THR A 786 -34.52 -5.44 11.54
CA THR A 786 -34.26 -6.88 11.53
C THR A 786 -34.23 -7.39 10.10
N SER A 787 -33.27 -8.26 9.81
CA SER A 787 -33.17 -9.00 8.55
C SER A 787 -32.78 -10.43 8.88
N THR A 788 -33.54 -11.43 8.43
CA THR A 788 -33.32 -12.83 8.84
C THR A 788 -33.44 -13.75 7.65
N LYS A 789 -32.53 -14.73 7.55
CA LYS A 789 -32.66 -15.88 6.65
C LYS A 789 -32.72 -17.19 7.45
N THR A 790 -33.25 -18.24 6.82
CA THR A 790 -33.38 -19.57 7.45
C THR A 790 -32.20 -20.50 7.14
N ASP A 791 -31.51 -20.27 6.02
CA ASP A 791 -30.37 -21.08 5.60
C ASP A 791 -29.07 -20.39 6.01
N CYS A 792 -28.59 -20.74 7.19
CA CYS A 792 -27.48 -20.08 7.86
C CYS A 792 -26.14 -20.68 7.45
N GLU A 793 -25.15 -19.81 7.26
CA GLU A 793 -23.77 -20.26 7.04
C GLU A 793 -23.23 -20.97 8.28
N PRO A 794 -22.25 -21.88 8.11
CA PRO A 794 -21.58 -22.53 9.23
C PRO A 794 -21.18 -21.54 10.32
N GLY A 795 -21.59 -21.85 11.53
CA GLY A 795 -21.32 -21.07 12.73
C GLY A 795 -22.20 -19.85 12.98
N THR A 796 -23.12 -19.52 12.08
CA THR A 796 -24.17 -18.52 12.29
C THR A 796 -25.49 -19.19 12.68
N GLY A 797 -26.46 -18.43 13.18
CA GLY A 797 -27.77 -19.00 13.54
C GLY A 797 -27.82 -19.76 14.88
N ILE A 798 -26.73 -19.80 15.64
CA ILE A 798 -26.61 -20.63 16.87
C ILE A 798 -27.30 -19.99 18.08
N LYS A 799 -27.01 -18.72 18.34
CA LYS A 799 -27.53 -17.97 19.49
C LYS A 799 -28.67 -17.03 19.10
N ARG A 800 -28.59 -16.50 17.89
CA ARG A 800 -29.56 -15.60 17.26
C ARG A 800 -29.78 -16.08 15.83
N PRO A 801 -30.93 -15.80 15.20
CA PRO A 801 -31.11 -16.06 13.78
C PRO A 801 -30.01 -15.37 12.96
N CYS A 802 -29.56 -16.00 11.88
CA CYS A 802 -28.58 -15.39 10.98
C CYS A 802 -29.25 -14.33 10.08
N GLY A 803 -28.45 -13.35 9.64
CA GLY A 803 -28.91 -12.24 8.81
C GLY A 803 -29.10 -12.62 7.35
N ASP A 804 -30.07 -12.00 6.68
CA ASP A 804 -30.20 -12.10 5.23
C ASP A 804 -29.32 -11.05 4.55
N GLY A 805 -28.08 -11.43 4.25
CA GLY A 805 -27.08 -10.52 3.69
C GLY A 805 -27.42 -10.03 2.29
N ALA A 806 -27.03 -8.80 1.99
CA ALA A 806 -27.16 -8.26 0.63
C ALA A 806 -26.24 -9.01 -0.35
N ILE A 807 -26.63 -9.08 -1.61
CA ILE A 807 -26.02 -9.90 -2.69
C ILE A 807 -25.92 -9.11 -4.00
N GLY A 808 -25.22 -9.66 -4.99
CA GLY A 808 -25.03 -9.10 -6.33
C GLY A 808 -24.33 -7.74 -6.27
N ILE A 809 -24.97 -6.72 -6.85
CA ILE A 809 -24.42 -5.35 -6.87
C ILE A 809 -24.25 -4.74 -5.47
N ASP A 810 -24.89 -5.31 -4.44
CA ASP A 810 -24.73 -4.86 -3.06
C ASP A 810 -23.58 -5.56 -2.33
N ASN A 811 -22.77 -6.40 -3.00
CA ASN A 811 -21.85 -7.33 -2.34
C ASN A 811 -20.66 -7.75 -3.22
N ILE A 812 -19.99 -6.80 -3.88
CA ILE A 812 -18.97 -7.11 -4.90
C ILE A 812 -17.64 -7.65 -4.36
N TRP A 813 -17.42 -7.58 -3.04
CA TRP A 813 -16.27 -8.17 -2.33
C TRP A 813 -16.74 -9.34 -1.45
N HIS A 814 -17.59 -10.19 -2.02
CA HIS A 814 -18.05 -11.38 -1.33
C HIS A 814 -17.00 -12.47 -1.31
N ASP A 815 -17.04 -13.26 -0.24
CA ASP A 815 -16.45 -14.60 -0.25
C ASP A 815 -17.42 -15.58 -0.92
N GLU A 816 -16.96 -16.81 -1.12
CA GLU A 816 -17.79 -17.90 -1.62
C GLU A 816 -18.36 -18.72 -0.45
N THR A 817 -19.60 -19.16 -0.60
CA THR A 817 -20.18 -20.25 0.20
C THR A 817 -19.45 -21.57 -0.07
N SER A 818 -19.64 -22.54 0.81
CA SER A 818 -19.06 -23.89 0.64
C SER A 818 -19.42 -24.61 -0.67
N ASN A 819 -20.49 -24.19 -1.35
CA ASN A 819 -20.92 -24.72 -2.65
C ASN A 819 -20.45 -23.88 -3.84
N GLY A 820 -19.58 -22.89 -3.63
CA GLY A 820 -19.04 -21.99 -4.66
C GLY A 820 -20.01 -20.91 -5.15
N GLY A 821 -21.12 -20.67 -4.42
CA GLY A 821 -22.03 -19.55 -4.69
C GLY A 821 -21.67 -18.31 -3.86
N GLU A 822 -22.18 -17.15 -4.24
CA GLU A 822 -21.97 -15.89 -3.51
C GLU A 822 -22.41 -15.97 -2.04
N LEU A 823 -21.53 -15.58 -1.11
CA LEU A 823 -21.88 -15.38 0.28
C LEU A 823 -22.46 -13.98 0.51
N GLY A 824 -23.77 -13.91 0.80
CA GLY A 824 -24.42 -12.64 1.13
C GLY A 824 -23.90 -12.01 2.42
N SER A 825 -23.20 -10.88 2.31
CA SER A 825 -22.68 -10.11 3.44
C SER A 825 -22.77 -8.60 3.27
N GLY A 826 -23.26 -8.13 2.12
CA GLY A 826 -23.29 -6.72 1.77
C GLY A 826 -21.92 -6.04 1.82
N THR A 827 -20.87 -6.78 1.45
CA THR A 827 -19.47 -6.34 1.55
C THR A 827 -19.00 -5.74 0.24
N ASN A 828 -18.71 -4.46 0.27
CA ASN A 828 -18.24 -3.68 -0.86
C ASN A 828 -17.07 -2.80 -0.44
N PRO A 829 -16.14 -2.50 -1.34
CA PRO A 829 -15.25 -1.38 -1.16
C PRO A 829 -16.03 -0.06 -1.19
N LEU A 830 -15.48 0.98 -0.55
CA LEU A 830 -16.19 2.26 -0.45
C LEU A 830 -16.33 2.97 -1.80
N TRP A 831 -15.39 2.76 -2.74
CA TRP A 831 -15.56 3.29 -4.10
C TRP A 831 -16.81 2.76 -4.79
N HIS A 832 -17.19 1.50 -4.54
CA HIS A 832 -18.43 0.96 -5.08
C HIS A 832 -19.66 1.53 -4.36
N ALA A 833 -19.62 1.65 -3.03
CA ALA A 833 -20.68 2.31 -2.27
C ALA A 833 -20.93 3.76 -2.72
N GLU A 834 -19.86 4.49 -3.07
CA GLU A 834 -19.96 5.84 -3.65
C GLU A 834 -20.66 5.85 -5.02
N ASN A 835 -20.47 4.82 -5.85
CA ASN A 835 -21.18 4.67 -7.12
C ASN A 835 -22.67 4.31 -6.90
N LEU A 836 -22.97 3.40 -5.95
CA LEU A 836 -24.35 3.07 -5.56
C LEU A 836 -25.11 4.31 -5.07
N LYS A 837 -24.48 5.13 -4.20
CA LYS A 837 -25.02 6.41 -3.71
C LYS A 837 -25.40 7.37 -4.84
N ARG A 838 -24.69 7.30 -5.97
CA ARG A 838 -24.90 8.13 -7.17
C ARG A 838 -25.78 7.48 -8.23
N ASN A 839 -26.27 6.27 -7.97
CA ASN A 839 -27.09 5.50 -8.91
C ASN A 839 -26.38 5.24 -10.25
N VAL A 840 -25.07 4.95 -10.19
CA VAL A 840 -24.21 4.71 -11.37
C VAL A 840 -23.90 3.23 -11.46
N MET A 841 -24.32 2.59 -12.57
CA MET A 841 -23.91 1.22 -12.89
C MET A 841 -22.53 1.31 -13.53
N PRO A 842 -21.47 0.88 -12.82
CA PRO A 842 -20.13 1.13 -13.26
C PRO A 842 -19.74 0.20 -14.41
N ARG A 843 -18.98 0.70 -15.38
CA ARG A 843 -18.46 -0.12 -16.47
C ARG A 843 -17.51 -1.23 -16.02
N TYR A 844 -16.93 -1.14 -14.83
CA TYR A 844 -16.13 -2.21 -14.24
C TYR A 844 -16.96 -3.40 -13.75
N ALA A 845 -18.31 -3.34 -13.78
CA ALA A 845 -19.20 -4.38 -13.28
C ALA A 845 -18.81 -5.81 -13.75
N PRO A 846 -18.51 -6.08 -15.03
CA PRO A 846 -18.10 -7.41 -15.47
C PRO A 846 -16.77 -7.89 -14.84
N ASN A 847 -15.86 -6.97 -14.53
CA ASN A 847 -14.54 -7.30 -13.96
C ASN A 847 -14.61 -7.68 -12.48
N VAL A 848 -15.71 -7.36 -11.81
CA VAL A 848 -16.01 -7.77 -10.44
C VAL A 848 -17.11 -8.83 -10.39
N GLY A 849 -17.36 -9.51 -11.51
CA GLY A 849 -18.27 -10.65 -11.60
C GLY A 849 -19.75 -10.32 -11.73
N LEU A 850 -20.13 -9.06 -11.94
CA LEU A 850 -21.53 -8.66 -12.11
C LEU A 850 -21.99 -8.85 -13.57
N ASP A 851 -23.15 -9.48 -13.75
CA ASP A 851 -23.86 -9.65 -15.02
C ASP A 851 -25.30 -9.12 -14.92
N PRO A 852 -25.52 -7.79 -15.04
CA PRO A 852 -26.85 -7.20 -14.96
C PRO A 852 -27.78 -7.61 -16.11
N ASP A 853 -27.28 -8.16 -17.20
CA ASP A 853 -28.13 -8.57 -18.31
C ASP A 853 -28.90 -9.85 -17.94
N THR A 854 -28.23 -10.79 -17.26
CA THR A 854 -28.81 -12.09 -16.90
C THR A 854 -29.20 -12.23 -15.42
N ASP A 855 -28.52 -11.54 -14.50
CA ASP A 855 -28.85 -11.52 -13.07
C ASP A 855 -29.56 -10.21 -12.68
N ALA A 856 -30.74 -10.34 -12.09
CA ALA A 856 -31.51 -9.18 -11.62
C ALA A 856 -30.93 -8.55 -10.34
N ASN A 857 -30.17 -9.30 -9.53
CA ASN A 857 -29.51 -8.80 -8.32
C ASN A 857 -28.31 -7.89 -8.65
N ASP A 858 -27.76 -8.03 -9.85
CA ASP A 858 -26.63 -7.25 -10.36
C ASP A 858 -27.07 -5.90 -10.96
N ARG A 859 -28.38 -5.66 -11.04
CA ARG A 859 -28.94 -4.40 -11.54
C ARG A 859 -29.06 -3.37 -10.42
N ILE A 860 -28.71 -2.13 -10.73
CA ILE A 860 -29.17 -0.99 -9.92
C ILE A 860 -30.69 -0.87 -10.04
N SER A 861 -31.36 -0.94 -8.88
CA SER A 861 -32.79 -0.71 -8.76
C SER A 861 -33.09 0.05 -7.47
N GLY A 862 -34.13 0.90 -7.49
CA GLY A 862 -34.41 1.81 -6.39
C GLY A 862 -33.40 2.95 -6.30
N THR A 863 -33.14 3.45 -5.09
CA THR A 863 -32.21 4.56 -4.86
C THR A 863 -31.54 4.37 -3.51
N TYR A 864 -30.21 4.47 -3.47
CA TYR A 864 -29.40 4.36 -2.27
C TYR A 864 -29.28 5.74 -1.62
N THR A 865 -30.06 5.98 -0.57
CA THR A 865 -30.08 7.26 0.12
C THR A 865 -29.10 7.22 1.29
N ARG A 866 -28.16 8.18 1.33
CA ARG A 866 -27.23 8.34 2.45
C ARG A 866 -27.95 8.83 3.70
N HIS A 867 -27.64 8.22 4.82
CA HIS A 867 -28.06 8.62 6.15
C HIS A 867 -26.87 8.75 7.10
N TRP A 868 -27.06 9.54 8.15
CA TRP A 868 -26.08 9.79 9.21
C TRP A 868 -26.82 9.80 10.54
N ASP A 869 -26.29 9.09 11.53
CA ASP A 869 -26.75 9.21 12.91
C ASP A 869 -25.72 9.98 13.74
N ASP A 870 -26.17 11.07 14.36
CA ASP A 870 -25.29 11.98 15.07
C ASP A 870 -24.90 11.49 16.47
N THR A 871 -25.58 10.47 17.01
CA THR A 871 -25.23 9.91 18.33
C THR A 871 -24.09 8.91 18.18
N THR A 872 -24.29 7.90 17.34
CA THR A 872 -23.34 6.83 17.01
C THR A 872 -22.17 7.31 16.15
N LYS A 873 -22.34 8.42 15.43
CA LYS A 873 -21.41 9.00 14.45
C LYS A 873 -21.11 8.06 13.28
N THR A 874 -22.15 7.38 12.79
CA THR A 874 -22.05 6.41 11.69
C THR A 874 -22.87 6.81 10.48
N SER A 875 -22.42 6.36 9.30
CA SER A 875 -23.09 6.57 8.03
C SER A 875 -23.59 5.25 7.43
N TRP A 876 -24.66 5.31 6.63
CA TRP A 876 -25.12 4.16 5.87
C TRP A 876 -25.88 4.59 4.61
N LEU A 877 -26.02 3.65 3.67
CA LEU A 877 -26.94 3.75 2.54
C LEU A 877 -28.19 2.92 2.83
N TRP A 878 -29.36 3.52 2.62
CA TRP A 878 -30.66 2.85 2.68
C TRP A 878 -31.32 2.85 1.31
N ASN A 879 -31.60 1.67 0.78
CA ASN A 879 -32.43 1.49 -0.40
C ASN A 879 -33.82 1.00 0.00
N SER A 880 -34.77 1.93 0.09
CA SER A 880 -36.12 1.63 0.56
C SER A 880 -36.91 0.69 -0.36
N SER A 881 -36.61 0.67 -1.66
CA SER A 881 -37.26 -0.22 -2.63
C SER A 881 -36.78 -1.65 -2.48
N LYS A 882 -35.47 -1.86 -2.39
CA LYS A 882 -34.85 -3.19 -2.17
C LYS A 882 -34.92 -3.65 -0.71
N LYS A 883 -35.22 -2.74 0.23
CA LYS A 883 -35.06 -2.94 1.68
C LYS A 883 -33.62 -3.37 2.01
N VAL A 884 -32.65 -2.69 1.41
CA VAL A 884 -31.22 -2.96 1.59
C VAL A 884 -30.60 -1.87 2.45
N PHE A 885 -29.84 -2.28 3.46
CA PHE A 885 -29.03 -1.44 4.33
C PHE A 885 -27.55 -1.78 4.11
N LEU A 886 -26.73 -0.79 3.81
CA LEU A 886 -25.27 -0.92 3.73
C LEU A 886 -24.63 0.08 4.71
N SER A 887 -24.00 -0.41 5.77
CA SER A 887 -23.18 0.45 6.64
C SER A 887 -21.97 0.95 5.86
N THR A 888 -21.69 2.23 5.91
CA THR A 888 -20.59 2.87 5.16
C THR A 888 -19.67 3.64 6.10
N GLU A 889 -18.47 3.94 5.60
CA GLU A 889 -17.51 4.86 6.19
C GLU A 889 -17.22 5.96 5.15
N GLU A 890 -17.05 7.20 5.58
CA GLU A 890 -16.90 8.34 4.68
C GLU A 890 -16.17 9.52 5.37
N GLU A 891 -15.98 10.64 4.69
CA GLU A 891 -15.22 11.76 5.23
C GLU A 891 -15.79 12.27 6.57
N GLN A 892 -17.11 12.32 6.73
CA GLN A 892 -17.74 12.80 7.97
C GLN A 892 -17.45 11.88 9.18
N SER A 893 -17.42 10.55 8.99
CA SER A 893 -17.07 9.61 10.06
C SER A 893 -15.57 9.69 10.38
N ILE A 894 -14.71 9.88 9.38
CA ILE A 894 -13.27 10.12 9.61
C ILE A 894 -13.01 11.37 10.47
N ASP A 895 -13.77 12.45 10.28
CA ASP A 895 -13.66 13.63 11.15
C ASP A 895 -14.07 13.32 12.60
N ALA A 896 -15.11 12.51 12.79
CA ALA A 896 -15.57 12.06 14.10
C ALA A 896 -14.55 11.14 14.79
N VAL A 897 -13.95 10.20 14.05
CA VAL A 897 -12.85 9.35 14.52
C VAL A 897 -11.66 10.20 14.96
N ALA A 898 -11.27 11.20 14.16
CA ALA A 898 -10.19 12.10 14.52
C ALA A 898 -10.49 12.91 15.79
N ALA A 899 -11.76 13.29 16.02
CA ALA A 899 -12.18 13.93 17.26
C ALA A 899 -12.08 12.97 18.46
N LEU A 900 -12.47 11.70 18.30
CA LEU A 900 -12.33 10.67 19.33
C LEU A 900 -10.86 10.37 19.66
N VAL A 901 -9.98 10.33 18.65
CA VAL A 901 -8.52 10.20 18.86
C VAL A 901 -7.99 11.33 19.74
N ARG A 902 -8.42 12.57 19.49
CA ARG A 902 -8.01 13.73 20.31
C ARG A 902 -8.54 13.66 21.74
N SER A 903 -9.82 13.33 21.92
CA SER A 903 -10.47 13.33 23.24
C SER A 903 -9.97 12.19 24.14
N THR A 904 -9.71 11.00 23.56
CA THR A 904 -9.24 9.82 24.31
C THR A 904 -7.72 9.79 24.47
N GLY A 905 -6.98 10.54 23.64
CA GLY A 905 -5.53 10.49 23.60
C GLY A 905 -4.97 9.27 22.87
N ALA A 906 -5.75 8.61 22.01
CA ALA A 906 -5.33 7.45 21.22
C ALA A 906 -4.05 7.71 20.41
N GLY A 907 -3.26 6.66 20.17
CA GLY A 907 -2.00 6.74 19.43
C GLY A 907 -2.17 7.13 17.97
N GLY A 908 -3.32 6.82 17.38
CA GLY A 908 -3.64 7.10 15.99
C GLY A 908 -4.81 6.27 15.48
N VAL A 909 -4.85 6.07 14.16
CA VAL A 909 -5.89 5.31 13.46
C VAL A 909 -5.26 4.18 12.65
N MET A 910 -5.95 3.05 12.61
CA MET A 910 -5.68 1.90 11.76
C MET A 910 -6.83 1.72 10.76
N MET A 911 -6.56 1.21 9.56
CA MET A 911 -7.59 0.99 8.52
C MET A 911 -7.48 -0.41 7.91
N TRP A 912 -8.64 -1.05 7.72
CA TRP A 912 -8.80 -2.29 6.96
C TRP A 912 -9.78 -2.05 5.82
N GLU A 913 -9.41 -2.15 4.54
CA GLU A 913 -8.07 -2.29 3.98
C GLU A 913 -7.81 -1.27 2.88
N LEU A 914 -6.55 -1.04 2.52
CA LEU A 914 -6.14 0.04 1.62
C LEU A 914 -6.83 0.02 0.24
N GLY A 915 -7.09 -1.16 -0.33
CA GLY A 915 -7.77 -1.28 -1.63
C GLY A 915 -9.24 -0.83 -1.63
N GLY A 916 -9.80 -0.55 -0.45
CA GLY A 916 -11.19 -0.13 -0.26
C GLY A 916 -11.40 1.38 -0.23
N ASP A 917 -10.32 2.17 -0.09
CA ASP A 917 -10.36 3.64 -0.17
C ASP A 917 -10.62 4.08 -1.62
N TYR A 918 -11.17 5.27 -1.80
CA TYR A 918 -11.75 5.70 -3.07
C TYR A 918 -11.20 7.02 -3.59
N GLN A 919 -11.43 7.25 -4.87
CA GLN A 919 -11.37 8.55 -5.51
C GLN A 919 -12.47 8.63 -6.58
N CYS A 920 -13.17 9.75 -6.62
CA CYS A 920 -14.21 10.01 -7.60
C CYS A 920 -13.74 11.09 -8.59
N PRO A 921 -13.99 10.91 -9.90
CA PRO A 921 -13.79 11.98 -10.88
C PRO A 921 -14.77 13.14 -10.63
N ALA A 922 -14.49 14.28 -11.27
CA ALA A 922 -15.33 15.48 -11.14
C ALA A 922 -16.77 15.26 -11.64
N THR A 923 -16.95 14.40 -12.64
CA THR A 923 -18.24 13.90 -13.10
C THR A 923 -18.21 12.39 -12.99
N VAL A 924 -19.15 11.83 -12.22
CA VAL A 924 -19.27 10.39 -12.01
C VAL A 924 -20.40 9.88 -12.90
N ASP A 925 -20.06 9.00 -13.82
CA ASP A 925 -21.01 8.33 -14.72
C ASP A 925 -20.57 6.88 -14.98
N ALA A 926 -21.31 6.14 -15.81
CA ALA A 926 -21.03 4.72 -16.05
C ALA A 926 -19.64 4.50 -16.65
N ASP A 927 -19.19 5.44 -17.48
CA ASP A 927 -17.86 5.42 -18.05
C ASP A 927 -16.84 5.90 -17.01
N HIS A 928 -17.09 6.95 -16.24
CA HIS A 928 -16.15 7.48 -15.26
C HIS A 928 -16.62 7.23 -13.82
N PRO A 929 -16.66 5.97 -13.33
CA PRO A 929 -17.12 5.70 -11.97
C PRO A 929 -16.06 6.12 -10.94
N CYS A 930 -16.46 6.20 -9.67
CA CYS A 930 -15.49 6.21 -8.58
C CYS A 930 -14.72 4.88 -8.56
N GLY A 931 -13.42 4.93 -8.29
CA GLY A 931 -12.54 3.77 -8.20
C GLY A 931 -11.63 3.83 -6.97
N MET A 932 -10.69 2.89 -6.87
CA MET A 932 -9.62 2.88 -5.88
C MET A 932 -8.90 4.22 -5.83
N GLY A 933 -8.58 4.69 -4.62
CA GLY A 933 -7.91 5.98 -4.44
C GLY A 933 -7.51 6.24 -3.00
N TYR A 934 -7.30 7.52 -2.65
CA TYR A 934 -6.69 7.92 -1.37
C TYR A 934 -7.52 8.94 -0.58
N THR A 935 -8.82 9.08 -0.85
CA THR A 935 -9.63 10.16 -0.26
C THR A 935 -9.62 10.10 1.27
N LEU A 936 -9.98 8.95 1.85
CA LEU A 936 -10.06 8.80 3.29
C LEU A 936 -8.67 8.73 3.93
N THR A 937 -7.70 8.09 3.29
CA THR A 937 -6.32 7.99 3.79
C THR A 937 -5.66 9.37 3.84
N THR A 938 -5.89 10.20 2.82
CA THR A 938 -5.41 11.59 2.79
C THR A 938 -6.01 12.41 3.91
N LYS A 939 -7.33 12.28 4.12
CA LYS A 939 -8.03 12.97 5.19
C LYS A 939 -7.55 12.53 6.57
N LEU A 940 -7.36 11.22 6.78
CA LEU A 940 -6.79 10.67 8.01
C LEU A 940 -5.38 11.21 8.28
N ASN A 941 -4.50 11.18 7.28
CA ASN A 941 -3.15 11.70 7.40
C ASN A 941 -3.13 13.19 7.83
N GLN A 942 -3.96 14.01 7.20
CA GLN A 942 -4.09 15.42 7.56
C GLN A 942 -4.65 15.60 8.98
N ALA A 943 -5.72 14.86 9.33
CA ALA A 943 -6.33 14.94 10.64
C ALA A 943 -5.39 14.49 11.76
N MET A 944 -4.62 13.43 11.51
CA MET A 944 -3.60 12.91 12.44
C MET A 944 -2.39 13.85 12.57
N GLY A 945 -1.97 14.48 11.46
CA GLY A 945 -0.98 15.56 11.47
C GLY A 945 -1.38 16.73 12.38
N ASN A 946 -2.68 17.05 12.39
CA ASN A 946 -3.25 18.16 13.16
C ASN A 946 -3.77 17.78 14.55
N ALA A 947 -3.65 16.51 14.98
CA ALA A 947 -4.20 16.04 16.25
C ALA A 947 -3.34 16.39 17.49
N GLY A 948 -2.14 16.96 17.29
CA GLY A 948 -1.14 17.16 18.35
C GLY A 948 -0.63 15.83 18.92
N ALA A 949 0.46 15.82 19.70
CA ALA A 949 1.03 14.57 20.23
C ALA A 949 0.19 13.99 21.40
N TYR A 950 0.14 12.65 21.53
CA TYR A 950 -0.53 12.02 22.68
C TYR A 950 0.21 12.31 23.99
N GLY A 951 -0.53 12.20 25.09
CA GLY A 951 0.07 12.19 26.44
C GLY A 951 0.84 10.90 26.67
N ALA A 952 2.07 11.02 27.18
CA ALA A 952 2.97 9.91 27.43
C ALA A 952 2.64 9.10 28.71
N SER A 953 1.65 9.54 29.50
CA SER A 953 1.32 8.96 30.79
C SER A 953 0.21 7.90 30.72
N ARG A 954 0.38 6.79 31.43
CA ARG A 954 -0.60 5.72 31.60
C ARG A 954 -1.73 6.15 32.54
N ASN A 955 -1.49 7.04 33.50
CA ASN A 955 -2.50 7.51 34.46
C ASN A 955 -3.40 8.64 33.93
N THR A 956 -3.31 9.05 32.67
CA THR A 956 -4.20 10.09 32.11
C THR A 956 -5.67 9.68 32.28
N GLY A 957 -6.47 10.53 32.94
CA GLY A 957 -7.86 10.26 33.31
C GLY A 957 -8.05 9.61 34.69
N SER A 958 -6.96 9.31 35.42
CA SER A 958 -6.99 8.79 36.79
C SER A 958 -6.97 9.90 37.83
N THR A 959 -7.60 9.65 38.98
CA THR A 959 -7.46 10.46 40.20
C THR A 959 -6.26 10.04 41.07
N ALA A 960 -5.58 8.96 40.71
CA ALA A 960 -4.47 8.41 41.46
C ALA A 960 -3.20 9.24 41.30
N ARG A 961 -2.57 9.58 42.43
CA ARG A 961 -1.20 10.13 42.45
C ARG A 961 -0.20 8.99 42.26
N VAL A 962 0.64 9.09 41.22
CA VAL A 962 1.72 8.13 40.99
C VAL A 962 2.71 8.19 42.17
N PRO A 963 3.00 7.06 42.84
CA PRO A 963 4.03 6.99 43.88
C PRO A 963 5.42 7.39 43.36
N SER A 964 6.26 7.99 44.21
CA SER A 964 7.66 8.28 43.87
C SER A 964 8.59 7.05 43.99
N GLN A 965 8.09 5.97 44.58
CA GLN A 965 8.83 4.74 44.83
C GLN A 965 8.06 3.52 44.33
N THR A 966 8.79 2.54 43.81
CA THR A 966 8.28 1.20 43.54
C THR A 966 8.79 0.22 44.60
N ALA A 967 7.95 -0.73 45.01
CA ALA A 967 8.35 -1.82 45.90
C ALA A 967 8.18 -3.14 45.18
N ASN A 968 8.99 -4.15 45.53
CA ASN A 968 8.93 -5.49 44.96
C ASN A 968 7.66 -6.25 45.42
N LEU A 969 6.53 -5.81 44.88
CA LEU A 969 5.16 -6.26 45.13
C LEU A 969 4.48 -6.43 43.79
N THR A 970 3.66 -7.47 43.66
CA THR A 970 2.78 -7.60 42.50
C THR A 970 1.33 -7.47 42.94
N VAL A 971 0.54 -6.72 42.18
CA VAL A 971 -0.93 -6.70 42.29
C VAL A 971 -1.48 -6.98 40.91
N ASP A 972 -2.31 -8.02 40.77
CA ASP A 972 -2.93 -8.38 39.49
C ASP A 972 -4.28 -9.07 39.73
N PHE A 973 -5.11 -9.11 38.68
CA PHE A 973 -6.30 -9.98 38.68
C PHE A 973 -5.89 -11.37 38.19
N VAL A 974 -6.31 -12.40 38.92
CA VAL A 974 -5.98 -13.80 38.67
C VAL A 974 -7.21 -14.68 38.87
N ASP A 975 -7.06 -15.97 38.57
CA ASP A 975 -8.09 -16.99 38.83
C ASP A 975 -9.45 -16.64 38.17
N TYR A 976 -9.38 -16.13 36.94
CA TYR A 976 -10.56 -15.87 36.11
C TYR A 976 -11.34 -17.16 35.83
N PRO A 977 -12.67 -17.08 35.70
CA PRO A 977 -13.46 -18.19 35.19
C PRO A 977 -12.95 -18.65 33.81
N ASN A 978 -12.83 -19.95 33.62
CA ASN A 978 -12.28 -20.56 32.40
C ASN A 978 -13.34 -21.33 31.58
N GLN A 979 -14.62 -21.11 31.89
CA GLN A 979 -15.77 -21.68 31.22
C GLN A 979 -16.79 -20.57 30.97
N THR A 980 -17.40 -20.55 29.77
CA THR A 980 -18.39 -19.55 29.35
C THR A 980 -19.50 -19.33 30.38
N ALA A 981 -20.07 -20.41 30.93
CA ALA A 981 -21.19 -20.36 31.87
C ALA A 981 -20.89 -19.54 33.14
N ASN A 982 -19.61 -19.34 33.48
CA ASN A 982 -19.18 -18.68 34.71
C ASN A 982 -18.64 -17.26 34.47
N LEU A 983 -18.82 -16.69 33.27
CA LEU A 983 -18.33 -15.34 32.93
C LEU A 983 -19.35 -14.21 33.23
N TRP A 984 -20.52 -14.55 33.77
CA TRP A 984 -21.62 -13.63 34.08
C TRP A 984 -22.10 -13.84 35.53
N PRO A 985 -21.74 -12.98 36.51
CA PRO A 985 -20.76 -11.88 36.42
C PRO A 985 -19.31 -12.38 36.39
N LEU A 986 -18.36 -11.48 36.20
CA LEU A 986 -16.93 -11.79 36.29
C LEU A 986 -16.51 -11.81 37.75
N THR A 987 -15.85 -12.90 38.17
CA THR A 987 -15.51 -13.20 39.57
C THR A 987 -14.01 -13.52 39.79
N PRO A 988 -13.06 -12.72 39.25
CA PRO A 988 -11.64 -12.99 39.48
C PRO A 988 -11.23 -12.68 40.93
N THR A 989 -9.96 -12.92 41.21
CA THR A 989 -9.32 -12.60 42.49
C THR A 989 -8.27 -11.50 42.31
N VAL A 990 -8.27 -10.49 43.18
CA VAL A 990 -7.13 -9.57 43.33
C VAL A 990 -6.07 -10.29 44.15
N ARG A 991 -4.93 -10.58 43.53
CA ARG A 991 -3.79 -11.23 44.20
C ARG A 991 -2.67 -10.24 44.45
N LEU A 992 -2.35 -10.03 45.73
CA LEU A 992 -1.13 -9.37 46.16
C LEU A 992 -0.05 -10.41 46.45
N THR A 993 1.11 -10.31 45.83
CA THR A 993 2.28 -11.14 46.19
C THR A 993 3.38 -10.27 46.77
N ASN A 994 3.85 -10.63 47.97
CA ASN A 994 4.84 -9.87 48.71
C ASN A 994 6.26 -10.40 48.50
N ASN A 995 7.03 -9.74 47.63
CA ASN A 995 8.43 -10.08 47.36
C ASN A 995 9.41 -9.06 47.98
N THR A 996 8.96 -8.29 48.98
CA THR A 996 9.76 -7.21 49.60
C THR A 996 10.79 -7.71 50.62
N GLY A 997 10.72 -8.99 51.00
CA GLY A 997 11.55 -9.56 52.07
C GLY A 997 11.09 -9.20 53.50
N ARG A 998 9.98 -8.47 53.66
CA ARG A 998 9.40 -8.10 54.97
C ARG A 998 7.92 -8.44 55.03
N THR A 999 7.41 -8.78 56.22
CA THR A 999 5.95 -8.89 56.42
C THR A 999 5.29 -7.54 56.17
N LEU A 1000 4.20 -7.52 55.42
CA LEU A 1000 3.34 -6.35 55.23
C LEU A 1000 2.06 -6.49 56.04
N GLY A 1001 1.40 -5.36 56.32
CA GLY A 1001 0.12 -5.35 57.05
C GLY A 1001 0.30 -5.45 58.56
N GLY A 1002 -0.78 -5.83 59.25
CA GLY A 1002 -0.78 -6.04 60.70
C GLY A 1002 -0.92 -4.78 61.57
N GLY A 1003 -0.79 -3.57 60.98
CA GLY A 1003 -1.20 -2.28 61.57
C GLY A 1003 -2.49 -1.74 60.95
N LYS A 1004 -3.01 -0.59 61.45
CA LYS A 1004 -4.30 -0.01 61.04
C LYS A 1004 -4.36 0.53 59.60
N ASP A 1005 -3.21 0.75 58.96
CA ASP A 1005 -3.11 1.69 57.84
C ASP A 1005 -2.46 1.09 56.59
N THR A 1006 -2.63 -0.22 56.33
CA THR A 1006 -2.23 -0.79 55.02
C THR A 1006 -3.40 -0.75 54.04
N THR A 1007 -3.29 0.11 53.04
CA THR A 1007 -4.35 0.35 52.05
C THR A 1007 -3.86 -0.06 50.67
N ILE A 1008 -4.73 -0.74 49.93
CA ILE A 1008 -4.52 -1.15 48.56
C ILE A 1008 -5.56 -0.42 47.73
N SER A 1009 -5.08 0.37 46.77
CA SER A 1009 -5.93 1.10 45.84
C SER A 1009 -5.47 0.85 44.42
N PHE A 1010 -6.40 0.67 43.49
CA PHE A 1010 -6.10 0.54 42.06
C PHE A 1010 -7.28 1.06 41.24
N ASP A 1011 -7.03 1.32 39.98
CA ASP A 1011 -8.03 1.71 39.02
C ASP A 1011 -8.51 0.51 38.21
N ILE A 1012 -9.82 0.48 37.97
CA ILE A 1012 -10.44 -0.33 36.92
C ILE A 1012 -10.99 0.61 35.83
N PRO A 1013 -10.91 0.24 34.54
CA PRO A 1013 -11.58 0.97 33.46
C PRO A 1013 -13.05 1.26 33.71
N ALA A 1014 -13.52 2.45 33.33
CA ALA A 1014 -14.94 2.81 33.28
C ALA A 1014 -15.69 2.15 32.10
N ALA A 1015 -15.12 1.08 31.53
CA ALA A 1015 -15.81 0.16 30.62
C ALA A 1015 -16.79 -0.77 31.37
N THR A 1016 -16.70 -0.82 32.70
CA THR A 1016 -17.70 -1.46 33.57
C THR A 1016 -18.35 -0.44 34.48
N SER A 1017 -19.55 -0.76 34.98
CA SER A 1017 -20.23 0.04 35.99
C SER A 1017 -19.38 0.14 37.27
N PRO A 1018 -19.57 1.18 38.10
CA PRO A 1018 -18.87 1.32 39.38
C PRO A 1018 -19.37 0.33 40.45
N LEU A 1019 -20.26 -0.60 40.08
CA LEU A 1019 -20.78 -1.63 40.96
C LEU A 1019 -19.76 -2.77 41.12
N VAL A 1020 -19.02 -2.71 42.23
CA VAL A 1020 -18.07 -3.76 42.63
C VAL A 1020 -18.56 -4.43 43.91
N LYS A 1021 -18.53 -5.76 43.94
CA LYS A 1021 -18.84 -6.56 45.14
C LYS A 1021 -17.64 -7.41 45.55
N ASP A 1022 -17.61 -7.81 46.82
CA ASP A 1022 -16.64 -8.79 47.34
C ASP A 1022 -17.17 -10.24 47.22
N GLY A 1023 -16.42 -11.21 47.75
CA GLY A 1023 -16.79 -12.63 47.71
C GLY A 1023 -18.08 -12.99 48.48
N ASN A 1024 -18.58 -12.09 49.33
CA ASN A 1024 -19.86 -12.24 50.03
C ASN A 1024 -21.00 -11.50 49.31
N TRP A 1025 -20.77 -11.06 48.07
CA TRP A 1025 -21.72 -10.31 47.26
C TRP A 1025 -22.12 -8.95 47.86
N GLN A 1026 -21.27 -8.37 48.71
CA GLN A 1026 -21.52 -7.07 49.34
C GLN A 1026 -20.76 -5.94 48.65
N THR A 1027 -21.43 -4.82 48.43
CA THR A 1027 -20.80 -3.56 48.03
C THR A 1027 -20.18 -2.86 49.24
N GLY A 1028 -19.26 -1.91 49.03
CA GLY A 1028 -18.71 -1.10 50.12
C GLY A 1028 -19.77 -0.36 50.95
N ALA A 1029 -20.88 0.08 50.33
CA ALA A 1029 -21.99 0.71 51.04
C ALA A 1029 -22.76 -0.27 51.95
N GLN A 1030 -22.71 -1.57 51.63
CA GLN A 1030 -23.28 -2.66 52.43
C GLN A 1030 -22.28 -3.23 53.45
N GLY A 1031 -21.11 -2.60 53.63
CA GLY A 1031 -20.05 -3.09 54.52
C GLY A 1031 -19.08 -4.08 53.88
N GLY A 1032 -19.18 -4.31 52.57
CA GLY A 1032 -18.26 -5.16 51.82
C GLY A 1032 -16.85 -4.57 51.72
N GLN A 1033 -15.90 -5.43 51.34
CA GLN A 1033 -14.46 -5.12 51.37
C GLN A 1033 -14.04 -3.96 50.45
N TRP A 1034 -14.71 -3.79 49.32
CA TRP A 1034 -14.31 -2.86 48.26
C TRP A 1034 -15.07 -1.54 48.32
N LYS A 1035 -14.34 -0.43 48.45
CA LYS A 1035 -14.88 0.94 48.29
C LYS A 1035 -14.54 1.44 46.89
N VAL A 1036 -15.52 2.04 46.21
CA VAL A 1036 -15.36 2.54 44.83
C VAL A 1036 -15.62 4.04 44.78
N THR A 1037 -14.73 4.77 44.11
CA THR A 1037 -14.96 6.14 43.67
C THR A 1037 -15.12 6.14 42.16
N SER A 1038 -16.31 6.51 41.68
CA SER A 1038 -16.62 6.56 40.25
C SER A 1038 -15.84 7.66 39.53
N GLY A 1039 -15.62 7.47 38.23
CA GLY A 1039 -14.87 8.36 37.34
C GLY A 1039 -15.13 7.99 35.88
N SER A 1040 -14.74 8.86 34.94
CA SER A 1040 -15.11 8.75 33.53
C SER A 1040 -14.19 7.87 32.69
N THR A 1041 -12.90 7.79 33.03
CA THR A 1041 -11.94 6.86 32.41
C THR A 1041 -11.70 5.65 33.29
N PHE A 1042 -11.62 5.88 34.60
CA PHE A 1042 -11.35 4.86 35.60
C PHE A 1042 -12.25 5.01 36.81
N HIS A 1043 -12.62 3.89 37.42
CA HIS A 1043 -13.15 3.83 38.77
C HIS A 1043 -12.02 3.46 39.73
N ARG A 1044 -11.85 4.21 40.82
CA ARG A 1044 -10.84 3.93 41.84
C ARG A 1044 -11.42 2.96 42.85
N VAL A 1045 -10.84 1.76 42.94
CA VAL A 1045 -11.20 0.72 43.89
C VAL A 1045 -10.19 0.74 45.04
N THR A 1046 -10.66 0.70 46.28
CA THR A 1046 -9.81 0.77 47.48
C THR A 1046 -10.29 -0.21 48.55
N THR A 1047 -9.33 -0.86 49.20
CA THR A 1047 -9.56 -1.64 50.42
C THR A 1047 -8.44 -1.40 51.43
N THR A 1048 -8.74 -1.60 52.71
CA THR A 1048 -7.78 -1.51 53.81
C THR A 1048 -7.70 -2.89 54.46
N LEU A 1049 -6.49 -3.39 54.69
CA LEU A 1049 -6.29 -4.65 55.38
C LEU A 1049 -6.83 -4.57 56.81
N ASP A 1050 -7.49 -5.65 57.26
CA ASP A 1050 -7.98 -5.75 58.64
C ASP A 1050 -6.80 -5.63 59.64
N TYR A 1051 -7.06 -5.15 60.85
CA TYR A 1051 -6.06 -5.16 61.92
C TYR A 1051 -5.54 -6.59 62.13
N CYS A 1052 -4.21 -6.77 62.19
CA CYS A 1052 -3.55 -8.08 62.18
C CYS A 1052 -3.70 -8.94 60.91
N GLN A 1053 -4.32 -8.44 59.83
CA GLN A 1053 -4.21 -9.07 58.52
C GLN A 1053 -2.84 -8.72 57.93
N ILE A 1054 -2.04 -9.76 57.71
CA ILE A 1054 -0.65 -9.64 57.30
C ILE A 1054 -0.40 -10.42 56.00
N ILE A 1055 0.66 -10.03 55.31
CA ILE A 1055 1.19 -10.74 54.14
C ILE A 1055 2.66 -11.04 54.43
N PRO A 1056 3.01 -12.24 54.92
CA PRO A 1056 4.40 -12.59 55.18
C PRO A 1056 5.27 -12.47 53.91
N ALA A 1057 6.58 -12.32 54.10
CA ALA A 1057 7.52 -12.29 52.98
C ALA A 1057 7.42 -13.58 52.15
N GLY A 1058 7.36 -13.44 50.81
CA GLY A 1058 7.19 -14.53 49.86
C GLY A 1058 5.77 -15.11 49.79
N GLN A 1059 4.82 -14.59 50.56
CA GLN A 1059 3.43 -15.07 50.58
C GLN A 1059 2.50 -14.16 49.75
N LYS A 1060 1.29 -14.68 49.50
CA LYS A 1060 0.24 -13.98 48.75
C LYS A 1060 -1.01 -13.73 49.60
N LEU A 1061 -1.76 -12.69 49.25
CA LEU A 1061 -3.10 -12.42 49.75
C LEU A 1061 -4.07 -12.35 48.57
N ASP A 1062 -5.11 -13.15 48.64
CA ASP A 1062 -6.15 -13.28 47.61
C ASP A 1062 -7.45 -12.64 48.12
N LEU A 1063 -7.97 -11.68 47.35
CA LEU A 1063 -9.17 -10.92 47.68
C LEU A 1063 -10.17 -11.03 46.52
N PRO A 1064 -11.28 -11.78 46.67
CA PRO A 1064 -12.28 -11.92 45.62
C PRO A 1064 -12.91 -10.58 45.22
N ILE A 1065 -13.16 -10.38 43.93
CA ILE A 1065 -13.81 -9.19 43.39
C ILE A 1065 -14.84 -9.59 42.32
N ILE A 1066 -16.00 -8.93 42.31
CA ILE A 1066 -17.08 -9.18 41.36
C ILE A 1066 -17.42 -7.89 40.62
N TYR A 1067 -17.50 -7.96 39.29
CA TYR A 1067 -17.89 -6.87 38.39
C TYR A 1067 -18.59 -7.42 37.13
N TYR A 1068 -19.21 -6.55 36.32
CA TYR A 1068 -20.26 -6.99 35.38
C TYR A 1068 -19.88 -6.90 33.90
N LEU A 1069 -19.03 -5.94 33.50
CA LEU A 1069 -18.47 -5.86 32.14
C LEU A 1069 -16.97 -6.15 32.12
N PRO A 1070 -16.43 -6.64 30.99
CA PRO A 1070 -15.00 -6.91 30.89
C PRO A 1070 -14.18 -5.65 31.15
N ILE A 1071 -13.04 -5.85 31.80
CA ILE A 1071 -12.04 -4.82 32.04
C ILE A 1071 -10.65 -5.42 31.84
N THR A 1072 -9.70 -4.59 31.41
CA THR A 1072 -8.28 -4.88 31.56
C THR A 1072 -7.76 -4.21 32.85
N GLY A 1073 -6.55 -4.54 33.31
CA GLY A 1073 -5.97 -4.01 34.55
C GLY A 1073 -5.84 -5.07 35.65
N PRO A 1074 -5.63 -4.71 36.93
CA PRO A 1074 -5.69 -3.36 37.51
C PRO A 1074 -4.55 -2.43 37.05
N VAL A 1075 -4.70 -1.13 37.27
CA VAL A 1075 -3.70 -0.11 36.90
C VAL A 1075 -3.64 1.04 37.92
N ASN A 1076 -2.61 1.87 37.83
CA ASN A 1076 -2.38 3.02 38.72
C ASN A 1076 -2.38 2.59 40.18
N THR A 1077 -1.82 1.41 40.44
CA THR A 1077 -1.93 0.72 41.72
C THR A 1077 -1.07 1.43 42.75
N THR A 1078 -1.62 1.55 43.96
CA THR A 1078 -0.95 2.16 45.11
C THR A 1078 -1.13 1.25 46.31
N VAL A 1079 0.00 0.83 46.88
CA VAL A 1079 0.04 0.13 48.17
C VAL A 1079 0.62 1.09 49.19
N SER A 1080 -0.21 1.57 50.11
CA SER A 1080 0.22 2.45 51.21
C SER A 1080 0.51 1.63 52.45
N VAL A 1081 1.71 1.76 53.02
CA VAL A 1081 2.15 1.09 54.24
C VAL A 1081 2.75 2.14 55.18
N GLY A 1082 2.14 2.33 56.35
CA GLY A 1082 2.63 3.30 57.34
C GLY A 1082 2.68 4.73 56.81
N GLY A 1083 1.70 5.12 55.98
CA GLY A 1083 1.62 6.45 55.36
C GLY A 1083 2.52 6.66 54.13
N THR A 1084 3.36 5.69 53.77
CA THR A 1084 4.18 5.74 52.55
C THR A 1084 3.53 4.94 51.43
N SER A 1085 3.35 5.56 50.26
CA SER A 1085 2.76 4.93 49.08
C SER A 1085 3.82 4.36 48.14
N PHE A 1086 3.60 3.13 47.69
CA PHE A 1086 4.45 2.43 46.72
C PHE A 1086 3.64 2.00 45.50
N ALA A 1087 4.24 2.05 44.32
CA ALA A 1087 3.73 1.38 43.13
C ALA A 1087 4.24 -0.07 43.09
N PRO A 1088 3.40 -1.08 42.78
CA PRO A 1088 3.88 -2.43 42.56
C PRO A 1088 4.70 -2.50 41.26
N VAL A 1089 5.60 -3.49 41.16
CA VAL A 1089 6.39 -3.70 39.94
C VAL A 1089 5.52 -4.08 38.73
N THR A 1090 4.31 -4.60 38.96
CA THR A 1090 3.35 -4.95 37.89
C THR A 1090 2.87 -3.76 37.07
N ASP A 1091 2.91 -2.54 37.61
CA ASP A 1091 2.50 -1.34 36.87
C ASP A 1091 3.56 -0.88 35.84
N ASN A 1092 4.82 -1.29 36.00
CA ASN A 1092 5.94 -1.01 35.09
C ASN A 1092 6.19 0.48 34.79
N TRP A 1093 6.02 1.34 35.80
CA TRP A 1093 6.35 2.77 35.74
C TRP A 1093 7.83 3.01 35.37
N ARG A 1094 8.10 4.03 34.57
CA ARG A 1094 9.46 4.48 34.28
C ARG A 1094 10.00 5.36 35.40
N GLY A 1095 11.30 5.30 35.66
CA GLY A 1095 12.01 6.27 36.49
C GLY A 1095 11.69 6.26 37.99
N LEU A 1096 10.91 5.29 38.50
CA LEU A 1096 10.65 5.19 39.94
C LEU A 1096 11.86 4.62 40.68
N SER A 1097 12.15 5.21 41.83
CA SER A 1097 13.20 4.70 42.73
C SER A 1097 12.73 3.46 43.50
N ALA A 1098 13.63 2.52 43.78
CA ALA A 1098 13.31 1.36 44.60
C ALA A 1098 13.06 1.79 46.06
N GLY A 1099 11.97 1.32 46.65
CA GLY A 1099 11.58 1.57 48.03
C GLY A 1099 11.33 0.26 48.78
N THR A 1100 11.60 0.26 50.08
CA THR A 1100 11.32 -0.89 50.96
C THR A 1100 10.22 -0.49 51.94
N PRO A 1101 9.05 -1.15 51.92
CA PRO A 1101 7.99 -0.87 52.87
C PRO A 1101 8.43 -1.09 54.33
N ALA A 1102 7.78 -0.37 55.25
CA ALA A 1102 7.95 -0.60 56.67
C ALA A 1102 7.53 -2.04 57.04
N ALA A 1103 8.27 -2.68 57.96
CA ALA A 1103 7.92 -4.01 58.43
C ALA A 1103 6.61 -3.95 59.24
N GLY A 1104 5.64 -4.74 58.83
CA GLY A 1104 4.38 -4.97 59.53
C GLY A 1104 4.47 -6.07 60.59
N GLY A 1105 3.33 -6.46 61.15
CA GLY A 1105 3.21 -7.53 62.14
C GLY A 1105 1.94 -7.44 62.97
N CYS A 1106 1.56 -8.53 63.65
CA CYS A 1106 0.35 -8.57 64.47
C CYS A 1106 0.64 -8.52 65.97
N ASN A 1107 0.11 -7.48 66.64
CA ASN A 1107 0.23 -7.26 68.09
C ASN A 1107 -1.01 -7.70 68.89
N ALA A 1108 -1.88 -8.55 68.34
CA ALA A 1108 -3.05 -9.06 69.06
C ALA A 1108 -2.63 -9.94 70.26
N PRO A 1109 -3.26 -9.76 71.44
CA PRO A 1109 -3.02 -10.62 72.61
C PRO A 1109 -3.58 -12.03 72.41
N ASN A 1110 -3.19 -13.00 73.24
CA ASN A 1110 -3.83 -14.32 73.23
C ASN A 1110 -5.29 -14.23 73.71
N TRP A 1111 -6.17 -15.10 73.20
CA TRP A 1111 -7.56 -15.21 73.65
C TRP A 1111 -7.66 -15.59 75.13
N SER A 1112 -8.62 -15.02 75.85
CA SER A 1112 -8.92 -15.29 77.26
C SER A 1112 -10.41 -15.57 77.44
N SER A 1113 -10.74 -16.67 78.12
CA SER A 1113 -12.12 -17.05 78.43
C SER A 1113 -12.83 -16.06 79.36
N THR A 1114 -12.09 -15.31 80.18
CA THR A 1114 -12.66 -14.39 81.18
C THR A 1114 -12.86 -12.97 80.68
N LYS A 1115 -12.21 -12.60 79.56
CA LYS A 1115 -12.30 -11.24 78.99
C LYS A 1115 -13.58 -11.10 78.17
N VAL A 1116 -14.25 -9.95 78.31
CA VAL A 1116 -15.34 -9.54 77.43
C VAL A 1116 -14.75 -8.86 76.19
N TYR A 1117 -15.23 -9.28 75.01
CA TYR A 1117 -14.88 -8.71 73.73
C TYR A 1117 -16.14 -8.09 73.11
N ASP A 1118 -16.16 -6.77 72.98
CA ASP A 1118 -17.31 -6.03 72.46
C ASP A 1118 -16.88 -5.01 71.41
N PRO A 1119 -17.01 -5.35 70.11
CA PRO A 1119 -16.63 -4.45 69.01
C PRO A 1119 -17.42 -3.14 68.97
N SER A 1120 -18.56 -3.05 69.66
CA SER A 1120 -19.38 -1.83 69.70
C SER A 1120 -18.82 -0.75 70.65
N THR A 1121 -18.01 -1.16 71.64
CA THR A 1121 -17.49 -0.28 72.69
C THR A 1121 -15.96 -0.31 72.84
N GLN A 1122 -15.29 -1.33 72.29
CA GLN A 1122 -13.85 -1.52 72.39
C GLN A 1122 -13.15 -1.31 71.04
N THR A 1123 -11.87 -0.91 71.08
CA THR A 1123 -11.04 -0.78 69.88
C THR A 1123 -10.77 -2.14 69.23
N VAL A 1124 -10.42 -2.14 67.94
CA VAL A 1124 -10.13 -3.37 67.19
C VAL A 1124 -8.98 -4.18 67.80
N GLU A 1125 -7.99 -3.53 68.43
CA GLU A 1125 -6.87 -4.22 69.10
C GLU A 1125 -7.31 -4.96 70.37
N ASN A 1126 -8.35 -4.46 71.03
CA ASN A 1126 -8.88 -5.06 72.24
C ASN A 1126 -9.85 -6.20 71.95
N THR A 1127 -10.42 -6.23 70.74
CA THR A 1127 -11.36 -7.25 70.25
C THR A 1127 -10.75 -8.26 69.28
N THR A 1128 -9.45 -8.14 68.99
CA THR A 1128 -8.70 -9.09 68.17
C THR A 1128 -7.75 -9.91 69.03
N VAL A 1129 -7.68 -11.22 68.80
CA VAL A 1129 -6.93 -12.17 69.63
C VAL A 1129 -6.18 -13.20 68.80
N LYS A 1130 -5.10 -13.76 69.34
CA LYS A 1130 -4.42 -14.95 68.85
C LYS A 1130 -4.97 -16.18 69.55
N TYR A 1131 -5.38 -17.18 68.79
CA TYR A 1131 -5.81 -18.48 69.31
C TYR A 1131 -5.54 -19.58 68.29
N ASN A 1132 -4.92 -20.68 68.75
CA ASN A 1132 -4.59 -21.86 67.93
C ASN A 1132 -3.84 -21.52 66.62
N GLY A 1133 -2.80 -20.67 66.71
CA GLY A 1133 -1.99 -20.26 65.56
C GLY A 1133 -2.69 -19.32 64.57
N LYS A 1134 -3.91 -18.86 64.88
CA LYS A 1134 -4.72 -17.97 64.04
C LYS A 1134 -5.06 -16.67 64.78
N VAL A 1135 -5.31 -15.61 64.02
CA VAL A 1135 -5.85 -14.34 64.53
C VAL A 1135 -7.35 -14.30 64.29
N TRP A 1136 -8.08 -13.90 65.31
CA TRP A 1136 -9.54 -13.83 65.32
C TRP A 1136 -9.99 -12.45 65.80
N LYS A 1137 -11.06 -11.92 65.21
CA LYS A 1137 -11.68 -10.64 65.60
C LYS A 1137 -13.13 -10.90 66.00
N ALA A 1138 -13.55 -10.41 67.17
CA ALA A 1138 -14.95 -10.54 67.59
C ALA A 1138 -15.88 -9.81 66.60
N LYS A 1139 -16.99 -10.45 66.21
CA LYS A 1139 -18.03 -9.88 65.32
C LYS A 1139 -19.07 -9.06 66.10
N TRP A 1140 -19.35 -9.46 67.34
CA TRP A 1140 -20.27 -8.81 68.29
C TRP A 1140 -19.81 -9.13 69.72
N TRP A 1141 -20.58 -8.66 70.72
CA TRP A 1141 -20.31 -8.94 72.13
C TRP A 1141 -20.15 -10.44 72.39
N THR A 1142 -19.04 -10.86 72.98
CA THR A 1142 -18.78 -12.26 73.33
C THR A 1142 -17.88 -12.37 74.56
N GLN A 1143 -18.12 -13.40 75.37
CA GLN A 1143 -17.29 -13.79 76.51
C GLN A 1143 -17.31 -15.32 76.61
N ASN A 1144 -16.17 -15.94 76.88
CA ASN A 1144 -16.02 -17.39 77.01
C ASN A 1144 -16.40 -18.22 75.75
N ASN A 1145 -16.73 -17.61 74.61
CA ASN A 1145 -16.84 -18.34 73.35
C ASN A 1145 -15.44 -18.53 72.75
N ILE A 1146 -15.04 -19.79 72.55
CA ILE A 1146 -13.73 -20.14 71.98
C ILE A 1146 -13.74 -19.79 70.47
N PRO A 1147 -12.71 -19.12 69.93
CA PRO A 1147 -12.64 -18.83 68.50
C PRO A 1147 -12.57 -20.10 67.64
N GLY A 1148 -13.42 -20.17 66.62
CA GLY A 1148 -13.46 -21.27 65.65
C GLY A 1148 -14.26 -22.50 66.10
N THR A 1149 -15.10 -22.35 67.12
CA THR A 1149 -15.98 -23.42 67.62
C THR A 1149 -17.47 -23.11 67.47
N GLY A 1150 -17.83 -22.09 66.68
CA GLY A 1150 -19.23 -21.81 66.33
C GLY A 1150 -19.86 -22.96 65.53
N PRO A 1151 -21.20 -23.12 65.58
CA PRO A 1151 -21.88 -24.20 64.86
C PRO A 1151 -21.87 -24.01 63.34
N ASP A 1152 -21.74 -22.78 62.88
CA ASP A 1152 -21.57 -22.38 61.48
C ASP A 1152 -20.93 -20.98 61.39
N SER A 1153 -20.69 -20.46 60.17
CA SER A 1153 -20.07 -19.15 59.93
C SER A 1153 -20.90 -17.96 60.41
N ASP A 1154 -22.23 -18.11 60.44
CA ASP A 1154 -23.16 -17.04 60.75
C ASP A 1154 -23.34 -16.89 62.26
N HIS A 1155 -23.22 -17.99 63.01
CA HIS A 1155 -23.29 -18.04 64.46
C HIS A 1155 -21.92 -18.10 65.16
N GLU A 1156 -20.83 -18.17 64.41
CA GLU A 1156 -19.48 -18.01 64.94
C GLU A 1156 -19.28 -16.55 65.41
N PRO A 1157 -19.00 -16.31 66.72
CA PRO A 1157 -18.77 -14.96 67.25
C PRO A 1157 -17.43 -14.36 66.82
N TRP A 1158 -16.51 -15.16 66.27
CA TRP A 1158 -15.19 -14.72 65.85
C TRP A 1158 -14.98 -14.79 64.33
N LYS A 1159 -14.64 -13.65 63.71
CA LYS A 1159 -14.15 -13.61 62.33
C LYS A 1159 -12.68 -14.06 62.29
N LEU A 1160 -12.37 -15.08 61.50
CA LEU A 1160 -10.98 -15.45 61.20
C LEU A 1160 -10.33 -14.34 60.35
N ILE A 1161 -9.21 -13.78 60.83
CA ILE A 1161 -8.44 -12.76 60.12
C ILE A 1161 -7.30 -13.39 59.30
N GLY A 1162 -6.65 -14.42 59.84
CA GLY A 1162 -5.53 -15.08 59.18
C GLY A 1162 -4.61 -15.82 60.15
N PRO A 1163 -3.38 -16.18 59.72
CA PRO A 1163 -2.38 -16.79 60.59
C PRO A 1163 -1.83 -15.79 61.63
N ALA A 1164 -1.50 -16.27 62.82
CA ALA A 1164 -1.06 -15.46 63.97
C ALA A 1164 0.39 -14.95 63.94
N SER A 1165 1.10 -15.15 62.81
CA SER A 1165 2.57 -15.18 62.70
C SER A 1165 3.29 -14.21 63.63
#